data_AF-A0A231P6T7-F1
#
_entry.id   AF-A0A231P6T7-F1
#
_cell.length_a   1.000
_cell.length_b   1.000
_cell.length_c   1.000
_cell.angle_alpha   90.00
_cell.angle_beta   90.00
_cell.angle_gamma   90.00
#
_symmetry.space_group_name_H-M   'P 1'
#
loop_
_entity.id
_entity.type
_entity.pdbx_description
1 polymer ?
#
loop_
_entity_poly.entity_id
_entity_poly.type
_entity_poly.pdbx_seq_one_letter_code
_entity_poly.pdbx_strand_id
1 'polypeptide(L)'
;MTSGAAGLTALALLASLPALTAAASTAQAAPQSADSGTSTHASASAKAVETGKQVEVTGERTEYSTTLANPDGTYTLTQSAVPQRAKGDDGQWQAVDATLVRRVDGTVGPKSAVVDLSFSGGGDGAHLIKLGTAQGSVRLGWSGKLPEPRLDGTKAVYPEVFDGVDLELTATAEGYREVLVVKSAKAAANPALEHIKLTATAADLRIAEGAGGGLRALDQDGNAVFRGPAGQMWDSAGQETGPSTQLLSAAATDPAPDAPVEEGTQPGAGDASAVMPVHVDDRTVSVKPDLDLLRGEETVYPVYIDPSVGLGRSERTVLSSDGDKFWQFNGDYGVGRCSVSGPYYCGNNYTNRMLFEFSPSKLAGKYVLDATFRAYETWSFSCEPKWVDLERTDNISEGTRWPGPAQLDQMGDRHMSAGRGDNCSPDQPDAWVEFNDNPEESDENLASTVRKFADGKIHRLTFMLRAKDEGDPSAWKRFDDNAELKVNYAYKPGVPTDVGVIPGDGTTAYCKTSSSDPLIVTRIDPMVQARVQTQVEHNDGDEEGSLQAEYIVERGDDAAWHQVWSDYRPDSGWDPDGTLEKMRTTNRADGGLYRLKARTQSHWSYGGKSGDLFSSYSKWCYFKIDSTAPKAPVITTGSPYTACNTNLCEGKGGPGVPGSFTFKPNAADKDIAGYRWRLLTTTAKETKTVSGSTVTVPNVTPSLSGTQVLSVEAKDVRSRWGAPAEFTFKVAPASGPSGTWHFDDGAPDSGVTVAKDTATEGTRHDATLHTAGAGWSGLARRGDADYSLWMDSSVPENQKAYAATATPAVNTKDSFTLSAWAYLTDASQNHVVLAAPGTNASAFTLYYSASYKKWVFNRTAADVKDGQTYLRSLSDTGEPPVKVWTHLAGVFDTQGDTDKTNDTIQLFVNGRPQGKPVVLTSLSTAYTPWVSTGGMQFGRSLVGGTYGEHFRGRLDEVSVWQRALTADEVTEQAQLTENGVPLHELVAHWDAAASTGTEIKELTSYPAGPMKLSASGAVLDTENDALVLDGTAGYASATGPVADESGSFTATARVRLDSAKLGAKPVGYQAQVAGQQASAGESSWALWVVKPADDVYQWKFTRTALGADGKITQSAEVPGGDIAEVDTWVQVTGVFDAQEAWEWTDPDGGSTESKYGKLHLYVGEFDQPTEGDAGFTAPQQGAGAITAGRGSKGGSTGHHLPGSLEEVRVWTGAMSADQIGSQVLGASTL
;
A
#
# COMPACT_ATOMS: atom_id res chain seq x y z
N MET A 1 -21.38 -29.68 -50.31
CA MET A 1 -22.03 -29.48 -51.64
C MET A 1 -21.23 -28.40 -52.38
N THR A 2 -21.07 -28.53 -53.71
CA THR A 2 -20.71 -27.48 -54.70
C THR A 2 -19.74 -26.35 -54.29
N SER A 3 -18.48 -26.30 -54.78
CA SER A 3 -18.07 -25.65 -56.07
C SER A 3 -18.18 -24.11 -56.05
N GLY A 4 -17.20 -23.29 -56.46
CA GLY A 4 -15.85 -23.48 -57.03
C GLY A 4 -15.07 -22.13 -57.02
N ALA A 5 -13.74 -22.10 -57.27
CA ALA A 5 -13.09 -21.66 -58.52
C ALA A 5 -13.31 -20.17 -58.92
N ALA A 6 -12.34 -19.35 -59.37
CA ALA A 6 -10.90 -19.52 -59.70
C ALA A 6 -10.17 -18.14 -59.54
N GLY A 7 -8.83 -18.05 -59.42
CA GLY A 7 -7.91 -17.82 -60.56
C GLY A 7 -7.57 -16.32 -60.75
N LEU A 8 -6.41 -15.85 -61.25
CA LEU A 8 -5.30 -16.50 -61.96
C LEU A 8 -4.00 -15.62 -61.90
N THR A 9 -2.86 -16.25 -61.60
CA THR A 9 -1.53 -16.19 -62.29
C THR A 9 -0.77 -14.90 -62.68
N ALA A 10 0.54 -14.89 -62.34
CA ALA A 10 1.71 -14.95 -63.26
C ALA A 10 2.96 -15.38 -62.43
N LEU A 11 3.72 -16.47 -62.67
CA LEU A 11 4.65 -16.81 -63.78
C LEU A 11 5.62 -15.64 -64.13
N ALA A 12 6.94 -15.77 -64.32
CA ALA A 12 7.87 -16.89 -64.57
C ALA A 12 9.36 -16.38 -64.46
N LEU A 13 10.49 -17.10 -64.62
CA LEU A 13 10.80 -18.47 -65.08
C LEU A 13 12.17 -19.02 -64.51
N LEU A 14 12.21 -20.33 -64.21
CA LEU A 14 13.32 -21.33 -64.16
C LEU A 14 14.83 -21.02 -64.38
N ALA A 15 15.65 -21.79 -63.64
CA ALA A 15 16.82 -22.54 -64.14
C ALA A 15 16.91 -23.93 -63.44
N SER A 16 17.58 -24.93 -64.02
CA SER A 16 17.32 -26.36 -63.77
C SER A 16 18.56 -27.26 -63.51
N LEU A 17 18.41 -28.23 -62.60
CA LEU A 17 18.84 -29.68 -62.60
C LEU A 17 20.10 -30.17 -63.39
N PRO A 18 20.78 -31.30 -63.02
CA PRO A 18 20.49 -32.27 -61.94
C PRO A 18 21.69 -32.82 -61.09
N ALA A 19 21.32 -33.48 -59.98
CA ALA A 19 21.89 -34.70 -59.36
C ALA A 19 23.38 -34.82 -58.93
N LEU A 20 23.56 -35.02 -57.61
CA LEU A 20 24.52 -35.96 -57.01
C LEU A 20 24.01 -36.37 -55.60
N THR A 21 24.06 -37.66 -55.28
CA THR A 21 23.61 -38.20 -53.98
C THR A 21 24.74 -38.19 -52.95
N ALA A 22 24.48 -37.66 -51.75
CA ALA A 22 25.37 -37.74 -50.59
C ALA A 22 24.57 -37.98 -49.30
N ALA A 23 25.24 -38.49 -48.26
CA ALA A 23 24.63 -39.08 -47.07
C ALA A 23 23.94 -38.07 -46.14
N ALA A 24 23.07 -38.59 -45.27
CA ALA A 24 22.30 -37.81 -44.30
C ALA A 24 23.20 -37.06 -43.31
N SER A 25 22.93 -35.76 -43.12
CA SER A 25 23.30 -35.02 -41.93
C SER A 25 22.04 -34.42 -41.30
N THR A 26 21.97 -34.44 -39.98
CA THR A 26 20.90 -33.81 -39.20
C THR A 26 21.07 -32.30 -39.24
N ALA A 27 20.31 -31.62 -40.10
CA ALA A 27 20.31 -30.17 -40.19
C ALA A 27 19.60 -29.55 -38.97
N GLN A 28 20.36 -28.75 -38.23
CA GLN A 28 19.92 -28.01 -37.05
C GLN A 28 18.84 -27.00 -37.43
N ALA A 29 17.68 -27.04 -36.76
CA ALA A 29 16.63 -26.06 -36.99
C ALA A 29 17.12 -24.67 -36.55
N ALA A 30 16.98 -23.68 -37.43
CA ALA A 30 17.26 -22.29 -37.05
C ALA A 30 16.23 -21.85 -36.00
N PRO A 31 16.64 -21.14 -34.93
CA PRO A 31 15.71 -20.65 -33.93
C PRO A 31 14.73 -19.67 -34.58
N GLN A 32 13.44 -19.92 -34.42
CA GLN A 32 12.43 -18.90 -34.66
C GLN A 32 12.64 -17.81 -33.61
N SER A 33 12.72 -16.55 -34.05
CA SER A 33 12.67 -15.40 -33.17
C SER A 33 11.31 -15.39 -32.47
N ALA A 34 11.29 -15.72 -31.17
CA ALA A 34 10.13 -15.48 -30.33
C ALA A 34 9.90 -13.97 -30.22
N ASP A 35 8.63 -13.54 -30.25
CA ASP A 35 8.27 -12.16 -29.98
C ASP A 35 8.77 -11.76 -28.59
N SER A 36 9.57 -10.70 -28.51
CA SER A 36 10.03 -10.12 -27.25
C SER A 36 9.02 -9.10 -26.69
N GLY A 37 7.74 -9.34 -26.93
CA GLY A 37 6.63 -8.50 -26.45
C GLY A 37 6.09 -9.01 -25.13
N THR A 38 5.97 -8.11 -24.15
CA THR A 38 5.34 -8.40 -22.86
C THR A 38 3.86 -8.74 -23.07
N SER A 39 3.42 -9.92 -22.62
CA SER A 39 2.02 -10.36 -22.71
C SER A 39 1.20 -9.78 -21.55
N THR A 40 0.02 -9.28 -21.90
CA THR A 40 -1.01 -8.72 -21.00
C THR A 40 -2.08 -9.77 -20.65
N HIS A 41 -2.95 -9.48 -19.68
CA HIS A 41 -4.03 -10.40 -19.29
C HIS A 41 -4.98 -10.70 -20.46
N ALA A 42 -5.44 -9.68 -21.18
CA ALA A 42 -6.34 -9.85 -22.32
C ALA A 42 -5.70 -10.67 -23.46
N SER A 43 -4.43 -10.42 -23.80
CA SER A 43 -3.74 -11.16 -24.87
C SER A 43 -3.44 -12.62 -24.46
N ALA A 44 -3.06 -12.86 -23.20
CA ALA A 44 -2.85 -14.20 -22.67
C ALA A 44 -4.15 -15.01 -22.59
N SER A 45 -5.24 -14.42 -22.08
CA SER A 45 -6.55 -15.08 -21.97
C SER A 45 -7.19 -15.36 -23.32
N ALA A 46 -7.16 -14.40 -24.26
CA ALA A 46 -7.60 -14.65 -25.63
C ALA A 46 -6.79 -15.80 -26.27
N LYS A 47 -5.47 -15.87 -26.03
CA LYS A 47 -4.63 -16.95 -26.56
C LYS A 47 -4.84 -18.28 -25.84
N ALA A 48 -5.15 -18.28 -24.55
CA ALA A 48 -5.48 -19.47 -23.79
C ALA A 48 -6.79 -20.09 -24.29
N VAL A 49 -7.82 -19.28 -24.49
CA VAL A 49 -9.09 -19.69 -25.10
C VAL A 49 -8.90 -20.18 -26.55
N GLU A 50 -8.09 -19.49 -27.37
CA GLU A 50 -7.82 -19.89 -28.76
C GLU A 50 -7.08 -21.24 -28.85
N THR A 51 -6.12 -21.48 -27.95
CA THR A 51 -5.22 -22.65 -28.03
C THR A 51 -5.63 -23.84 -27.15
N GLY A 52 -6.51 -23.63 -26.18
CA GLY A 52 -6.85 -24.62 -25.16
C GLY A 52 -5.69 -24.95 -24.20
N LYS A 53 -4.74 -24.02 -24.02
CA LYS A 53 -3.54 -24.20 -23.18
C LYS A 53 -3.30 -22.98 -22.30
N GLN A 54 -2.58 -23.17 -21.20
CA GLN A 54 -2.14 -22.06 -20.36
C GLN A 54 -1.11 -21.17 -21.09
N VAL A 55 -1.17 -19.86 -20.86
CA VAL A 55 -0.27 -18.86 -21.46
C VAL A 55 0.24 -17.91 -20.37
N GLU A 56 1.54 -17.66 -20.32
CA GLU A 56 2.14 -16.76 -19.31
C GLU A 56 1.78 -15.30 -19.56
N VAL A 57 1.47 -14.58 -18.48
CA VAL A 57 1.36 -13.12 -18.42
C VAL A 57 2.74 -12.58 -18.04
N THR A 58 3.60 -12.32 -19.03
CA THR A 58 5.02 -12.02 -18.77
C THR A 58 5.24 -10.64 -18.13
N GLY A 59 4.23 -9.76 -18.15
CA GLY A 59 4.23 -8.50 -17.39
C GLY A 59 4.24 -8.69 -15.87
N GLU A 60 3.81 -9.87 -15.38
CA GLU A 60 3.69 -10.19 -13.96
C GLU A 60 4.91 -10.95 -13.39
N ARG A 61 5.96 -11.18 -14.19
CA ARG A 61 7.11 -12.02 -13.81
C ARG A 61 8.10 -11.29 -12.89
N THR A 62 8.57 -11.99 -11.84
CA THR A 62 9.61 -11.51 -10.91
C THR A 62 10.74 -12.55 -10.70
N GLU A 63 11.73 -12.20 -9.88
CA GLU A 63 12.77 -13.10 -9.34
C GLU A 63 12.16 -14.34 -8.66
N TYR A 64 10.97 -14.20 -8.08
CA TYR A 64 10.31 -15.17 -7.20
C TYR A 64 8.99 -15.76 -7.75
N SER A 65 8.39 -15.19 -8.80
CA SER A 65 6.99 -15.54 -9.20
C SER A 65 6.70 -15.62 -10.71
N THR A 66 5.56 -16.21 -11.07
CA THR A 66 5.03 -16.36 -12.46
C THR A 66 3.50 -16.48 -12.48
N THR A 67 2.83 -15.89 -13.47
CA THR A 67 1.36 -15.89 -13.63
C THR A 67 0.96 -16.44 -15.01
N LEU A 68 -0.08 -17.28 -15.07
CA LEU A 68 -0.62 -17.92 -16.27
C LEU A 68 -2.13 -17.64 -16.43
N ALA A 69 -2.60 -17.42 -17.66
CA ALA A 69 -4.02 -17.37 -18.02
C ALA A 69 -4.53 -18.76 -18.44
N ASN A 70 -5.75 -19.12 -18.02
CA ASN A 70 -6.36 -20.43 -18.27
C ASN A 70 -7.48 -20.36 -19.35
N PRO A 71 -7.71 -21.43 -20.13
CA PRO A 71 -8.72 -21.45 -21.20
C PRO A 71 -10.19 -21.34 -20.75
N ASP A 72 -10.48 -21.44 -19.44
CA ASP A 72 -11.81 -21.36 -18.85
C ASP A 72 -12.16 -19.94 -18.33
N GLY A 73 -11.27 -18.97 -18.49
CA GLY A 73 -11.41 -17.61 -17.99
C GLY A 73 -10.82 -17.36 -16.60
N THR A 74 -10.18 -18.38 -15.99
CA THR A 74 -9.45 -18.25 -14.72
C THR A 74 -7.96 -17.99 -14.94
N TYR A 75 -7.20 -17.82 -13.85
CA TYR A 75 -5.75 -17.58 -13.88
C TYR A 75 -5.04 -18.39 -12.78
N THR A 76 -3.74 -18.65 -12.95
CA THR A 76 -2.87 -19.38 -12.01
C THR A 76 -1.63 -18.56 -11.65
N LEU A 77 -1.27 -18.48 -10.36
CA LEU A 77 -0.05 -17.84 -9.82
C LEU A 77 0.89 -18.90 -9.22
N THR A 78 2.21 -18.72 -9.31
CA THR A 78 3.24 -19.48 -8.58
C THR A 78 4.25 -18.54 -7.91
N GLN A 79 4.65 -18.84 -6.67
CA GLN A 79 5.65 -18.12 -5.86
C GLN A 79 6.69 -19.10 -5.28
N SER A 80 7.96 -18.69 -5.16
CA SER A 80 9.11 -19.47 -4.67
C SER A 80 9.74 -18.84 -3.43
N ALA A 81 10.26 -19.64 -2.50
CA ALA A 81 10.95 -19.22 -1.28
C ALA A 81 12.41 -18.74 -1.52
N VAL A 82 12.99 -19.08 -2.68
CA VAL A 82 14.33 -18.62 -3.11
C VAL A 82 14.27 -17.98 -4.49
N PRO A 83 15.19 -17.05 -4.83
CA PRO A 83 15.22 -16.44 -6.15
C PRO A 83 15.59 -17.48 -7.23
N GLN A 84 14.66 -17.73 -8.15
CA GLN A 84 14.85 -18.70 -9.25
C GLN A 84 15.63 -18.08 -10.43
N ARG A 85 15.70 -16.75 -10.48
CA ARG A 85 16.30 -15.98 -11.57
C ARG A 85 16.72 -14.60 -11.08
N ALA A 86 17.85 -14.12 -11.61
CA ALA A 86 18.32 -12.75 -11.45
C ALA A 86 18.17 -12.00 -12.78
N LYS A 87 18.11 -10.67 -12.72
CA LYS A 87 18.04 -9.80 -13.89
C LYS A 87 19.42 -9.22 -14.17
N GLY A 88 19.95 -9.44 -15.37
CA GLY A 88 21.25 -8.91 -15.79
C GLY A 88 21.21 -7.42 -16.11
N ASP A 89 22.39 -6.81 -16.28
CA ASP A 89 22.57 -5.40 -16.66
C ASP A 89 21.87 -5.02 -17.98
N ASP A 90 21.60 -6.01 -18.84
CA ASP A 90 20.87 -5.89 -20.11
C ASP A 90 19.33 -5.99 -19.94
N GLY A 91 18.86 -6.13 -18.70
CA GLY A 91 17.47 -6.31 -18.34
C GLY A 91 16.92 -7.72 -18.60
N GLN A 92 17.75 -8.68 -19.04
CA GLN A 92 17.32 -10.06 -19.31
C GLN A 92 17.31 -10.92 -18.04
N TRP A 93 16.35 -11.83 -17.94
CA TRP A 93 16.27 -12.82 -16.88
C TRP A 93 17.22 -13.99 -17.13
N GLN A 94 18.06 -14.33 -16.15
CA GLN A 94 19.01 -15.44 -16.19
C GLN A 94 18.90 -16.27 -14.90
N ALA A 95 19.33 -17.54 -14.95
CA ALA A 95 19.43 -18.37 -13.74
C ALA A 95 20.51 -17.83 -12.79
N VAL A 96 20.38 -18.14 -11.49
CA VAL A 96 21.36 -17.78 -10.46
C VAL A 96 22.60 -18.69 -10.55
N ASP A 97 23.80 -18.11 -10.43
CA ASP A 97 25.10 -18.82 -10.41
C ASP A 97 26.11 -18.04 -9.56
N ALA A 98 26.29 -18.50 -8.31
CA ALA A 98 27.17 -17.87 -7.32
C ALA A 98 28.67 -18.15 -7.51
N THR A 99 29.08 -18.92 -8.54
CA THR A 99 30.51 -19.25 -8.77
C THR A 99 31.35 -17.98 -8.91
N LEU A 100 32.45 -17.87 -8.17
CA LEU A 100 33.32 -16.70 -8.20
C LEU A 100 34.19 -16.64 -9.46
N VAL A 101 34.27 -15.45 -10.04
CA VAL A 101 35.17 -15.11 -11.15
C VAL A 101 35.93 -13.82 -10.87
N ARG A 102 37.15 -13.69 -11.40
CA ARG A 102 37.89 -12.43 -11.40
C ARG A 102 37.36 -11.52 -12.50
N ARG A 103 37.00 -10.29 -12.12
CA ARG A 103 36.47 -9.24 -12.99
C ARG A 103 37.61 -8.41 -13.57
N VAL A 104 37.32 -7.65 -14.62
CA VAL A 104 38.31 -6.86 -15.38
C VAL A 104 38.92 -5.71 -14.54
N ASP A 105 38.19 -5.24 -13.53
CA ASP A 105 38.64 -4.23 -12.57
C ASP A 105 39.57 -4.77 -11.46
N GLY A 106 39.81 -6.09 -11.44
CA GLY A 106 40.62 -6.77 -10.42
C GLY A 106 39.84 -7.24 -9.19
N THR A 107 38.54 -6.97 -9.10
CA THR A 107 37.67 -7.55 -8.06
C THR A 107 37.30 -9.00 -8.35
N VAL A 108 36.77 -9.69 -7.35
CA VAL A 108 36.21 -11.04 -7.46
C VAL A 108 34.70 -10.96 -7.20
N GLY A 109 33.87 -11.77 -7.85
CA GLY A 109 32.46 -11.88 -7.50
C GLY A 109 31.70 -12.94 -8.30
N PRO A 110 30.42 -13.19 -7.97
CA PRO A 110 29.60 -14.21 -8.62
C PRO A 110 29.30 -13.85 -10.08
N LYS A 111 28.92 -14.86 -10.87
CA LYS A 111 28.49 -14.69 -12.27
C LYS A 111 27.06 -14.15 -12.40
N SER A 112 26.15 -14.60 -11.54
CA SER A 112 24.73 -14.22 -11.53
C SER A 112 24.15 -14.34 -10.12
N ALA A 113 23.73 -13.22 -9.54
CA ALA A 113 23.19 -13.11 -8.20
C ALA A 113 22.11 -12.01 -8.17
N VAL A 114 21.21 -12.00 -7.19
CA VAL A 114 20.24 -10.91 -7.02
C VAL A 114 20.83 -9.68 -6.31
N VAL A 115 22.13 -9.73 -5.96
CA VAL A 115 22.91 -8.66 -5.34
C VAL A 115 24.15 -8.28 -6.15
N ASP A 116 24.53 -7.01 -6.05
CA ASP A 116 25.84 -6.48 -6.46
C ASP A 116 26.88 -6.82 -5.38
N LEU A 117 27.41 -8.05 -5.45
CA LEU A 117 28.45 -8.57 -4.57
C LEU A 117 29.84 -8.49 -5.21
N SER A 118 30.85 -8.02 -4.47
CA SER A 118 32.25 -8.19 -4.82
C SER A 118 33.18 -8.34 -3.61
N PHE A 119 34.29 -9.05 -3.82
CA PHE A 119 35.41 -9.24 -2.90
C PHE A 119 36.71 -8.64 -3.46
N SER A 120 37.67 -8.37 -2.58
CA SER A 120 38.98 -7.81 -2.92
C SER A 120 39.84 -8.71 -3.82
N GLY A 121 40.69 -8.11 -4.65
CA GLY A 121 41.81 -8.81 -5.30
C GLY A 121 43.05 -8.94 -4.41
N GLY A 122 43.00 -8.46 -3.16
CA GLY A 122 44.16 -8.24 -2.28
C GLY A 122 44.66 -6.79 -2.33
N GLY A 123 45.59 -6.42 -1.43
CA GLY A 123 46.17 -5.08 -1.42
C GLY A 123 46.27 -4.43 -0.03
N ASP A 124 45.75 -3.21 0.10
CA ASP A 124 45.89 -2.37 1.30
C ASP A 124 44.86 -2.66 2.41
N GLY A 125 43.82 -3.44 2.11
CA GLY A 125 42.77 -3.84 3.04
C GLY A 125 41.45 -3.06 2.89
N ALA A 126 41.46 -1.85 2.35
CA ALA A 126 40.35 -0.89 2.51
C ALA A 126 39.03 -1.28 1.82
N HIS A 127 39.05 -2.25 0.91
CA HIS A 127 37.91 -2.71 0.11
C HIS A 127 37.88 -4.25 0.11
N LEU A 128 37.58 -4.86 1.27
CA LEU A 128 37.50 -6.32 1.44
C LEU A 128 36.24 -6.88 0.76
N ILE A 129 35.08 -6.29 1.08
CA ILE A 129 33.75 -6.69 0.58
C ILE A 129 32.98 -5.45 0.12
N LYS A 130 32.18 -5.59 -0.94
CA LYS A 130 31.07 -4.70 -1.30
C LYS A 130 29.81 -5.56 -1.49
N LEU A 131 28.68 -5.10 -0.95
CA LEU A 131 27.37 -5.72 -1.09
C LEU A 131 26.33 -4.62 -1.38
N GLY A 132 25.52 -4.76 -2.42
CA GLY A 132 24.58 -3.70 -2.86
C GLY A 132 23.34 -4.18 -3.59
N THR A 133 22.32 -3.32 -3.61
CA THR A 133 21.08 -3.43 -4.41
C THR A 133 20.73 -2.08 -5.02
N ALA A 134 19.57 -1.96 -5.68
CA ALA A 134 19.02 -0.67 -6.09
C ALA A 134 18.68 0.28 -4.91
N GLN A 135 18.61 -0.22 -3.67
CA GLN A 135 18.26 0.53 -2.46
C GLN A 135 19.48 1.11 -1.73
N GLY A 136 20.71 0.65 -2.05
CA GLY A 136 21.95 1.15 -1.44
C GLY A 136 23.08 0.11 -1.41
N SER A 137 24.19 0.43 -0.73
CA SER A 137 25.33 -0.51 -0.61
C SER A 137 26.15 -0.36 0.67
N VAL A 138 26.70 -1.49 1.14
CA VAL A 138 27.69 -1.59 2.23
C VAL A 138 29.05 -1.98 1.66
N ARG A 139 30.11 -1.46 2.27
CA ARG A 139 31.50 -1.88 2.06
C ARG A 139 32.20 -2.12 3.38
N LEU A 140 32.87 -3.26 3.49
CA LEU A 140 33.75 -3.61 4.61
C LEU A 140 35.21 -3.63 4.17
N GLY A 141 36.12 -3.32 5.09
CA GLY A 141 37.56 -3.28 4.87
C GLY A 141 38.36 -3.93 5.99
N TRP A 142 39.46 -4.59 5.62
CA TRP A 142 40.43 -5.19 6.54
C TRP A 142 41.41 -4.12 7.04
N SER A 143 41.81 -4.20 8.31
CA SER A 143 42.69 -3.20 8.95
C SER A 143 44.19 -3.38 8.63
N GLY A 144 44.58 -4.47 7.98
CA GLY A 144 45.94 -4.76 7.52
C GLY A 144 46.02 -4.96 6.00
N LYS A 145 47.22 -5.30 5.50
CA LYS A 145 47.37 -5.69 4.09
C LYS A 145 46.69 -7.03 3.83
N LEU A 146 45.91 -7.10 2.76
CA LEU A 146 45.32 -8.35 2.29
C LEU A 146 46.27 -9.05 1.30
N PRO A 147 46.50 -10.36 1.43
CA PRO A 147 47.12 -11.18 0.39
C PRO A 147 46.19 -11.30 -0.83
N GLU A 148 46.70 -11.83 -1.93
CA GLU A 148 45.88 -12.15 -3.10
C GLU A 148 45.09 -13.44 -2.87
N PRO A 149 43.76 -13.49 -3.13
CA PRO A 149 42.96 -14.66 -2.79
C PRO A 149 43.09 -15.80 -3.80
N ARG A 150 43.11 -17.03 -3.27
CA ARG A 150 42.86 -18.28 -4.00
C ARG A 150 41.35 -18.47 -4.15
N LEU A 151 40.86 -18.71 -5.37
CA LEU A 151 39.45 -18.98 -5.62
C LEU A 151 39.18 -20.49 -5.67
N ASP A 152 38.06 -20.91 -5.08
CA ASP A 152 37.62 -22.30 -5.00
C ASP A 152 36.08 -22.36 -5.08
N GLY A 153 35.53 -22.57 -6.28
CA GLY A 153 34.07 -22.52 -6.51
C GLY A 153 33.43 -21.18 -6.15
N THR A 154 32.68 -21.15 -5.04
CA THR A 154 32.03 -19.97 -4.45
C THR A 154 32.91 -19.25 -3.41
N LYS A 155 34.10 -19.78 -3.09
CA LYS A 155 34.99 -19.30 -2.02
C LYS A 155 36.20 -18.51 -2.51
N ALA A 156 36.60 -17.51 -1.73
CA ALA A 156 37.84 -16.75 -1.86
C ALA A 156 38.65 -16.84 -0.56
N VAL A 157 39.80 -17.51 -0.61
CA VAL A 157 40.67 -17.76 0.55
C VAL A 157 41.88 -16.83 0.51
N TYR A 158 42.03 -16.01 1.55
CA TYR A 158 43.14 -15.09 1.80
C TYR A 158 44.10 -15.71 2.83
N PRO A 159 45.24 -16.27 2.41
CA PRO A 159 46.11 -17.03 3.31
C PRO A 159 47.03 -16.13 4.16
N GLU A 160 47.23 -16.50 5.42
CA GLU A 160 48.14 -15.84 6.37
C GLU A 160 47.85 -14.34 6.56
N VAL A 161 46.55 -13.97 6.72
CA VAL A 161 46.16 -12.60 7.11
C VAL A 161 46.72 -12.22 8.48
N PHE A 162 46.96 -13.22 9.33
CA PHE A 162 47.93 -13.19 10.43
C PHE A 162 48.79 -14.47 10.39
N ASP A 163 49.90 -14.51 11.12
CA ASP A 163 50.78 -15.69 11.24
C ASP A 163 50.01 -16.91 11.79
N GLY A 164 49.68 -17.86 10.90
CA GLY A 164 48.86 -19.02 11.18
C GLY A 164 47.33 -18.80 11.18
N VAL A 165 46.83 -17.74 10.53
CA VAL A 165 45.38 -17.45 10.40
C VAL A 165 45.03 -17.12 8.94
N ASP A 166 44.04 -17.82 8.37
CA ASP A 166 43.48 -17.52 7.04
C ASP A 166 42.11 -16.83 7.17
N LEU A 167 41.69 -16.11 6.13
CA LEU A 167 40.36 -15.51 5.99
C LEU A 167 39.67 -16.08 4.74
N GLU A 168 38.45 -16.60 4.88
CA GLU A 168 37.67 -17.19 3.80
C GLU A 168 36.36 -16.42 3.60
N LEU A 169 36.04 -16.06 2.36
CA LEU A 169 34.78 -15.42 1.97
C LEU A 169 34.00 -16.30 0.99
N THR A 170 32.74 -16.61 1.28
CA THR A 170 31.87 -17.45 0.44
C THR A 170 30.73 -16.61 -0.13
N ALA A 171 30.49 -16.66 -1.44
CA ALA A 171 29.37 -15.97 -2.10
C ALA A 171 28.09 -16.81 -2.16
N THR A 172 26.93 -16.15 -2.05
CA THR A 172 25.61 -16.76 -2.24
C THR A 172 24.80 -15.97 -3.29
N ALA A 173 23.58 -16.43 -3.60
CA ALA A 173 22.64 -15.71 -4.47
C ALA A 173 22.29 -14.30 -3.95
N GLU A 174 22.36 -14.12 -2.64
CA GLU A 174 21.73 -13.04 -1.87
C GLU A 174 22.73 -12.28 -0.96
N GLY A 175 23.98 -12.72 -0.84
CA GLY A 175 24.93 -12.17 0.12
C GLY A 175 26.25 -12.94 0.22
N TYR A 176 26.88 -12.93 1.38
CA TYR A 176 28.14 -13.63 1.62
C TYR A 176 28.26 -14.21 3.04
N ARG A 177 29.25 -15.10 3.24
CA ARG A 177 29.72 -15.54 4.56
C ARG A 177 31.22 -15.24 4.70
N GLU A 178 31.67 -14.98 5.92
CA GLU A 178 33.07 -14.66 6.26
C GLU A 178 33.52 -15.58 7.38
N VAL A 179 34.69 -16.22 7.26
CA VAL A 179 35.24 -17.13 8.28
C VAL A 179 36.74 -16.89 8.45
N LEU A 180 37.21 -16.72 9.69
CA LEU A 180 38.63 -16.73 10.05
C LEU A 180 39.02 -18.12 10.57
N VAL A 181 40.06 -18.71 9.99
CA VAL A 181 40.55 -20.07 10.31
C VAL A 181 41.85 -19.98 11.10
N VAL A 182 41.79 -20.17 12.42
CA VAL A 182 42.92 -20.12 13.34
C VAL A 182 43.56 -21.51 13.44
N LYS A 183 44.72 -21.70 12.82
CA LYS A 183 45.30 -23.04 12.56
C LYS A 183 45.96 -23.71 13.78
N SER A 184 46.22 -22.98 14.86
CA SER A 184 46.94 -23.52 16.03
C SER A 184 46.87 -22.63 17.27
N ALA A 185 47.17 -23.21 18.44
CA ALA A 185 47.34 -22.47 19.71
C ALA A 185 48.40 -21.35 19.64
N LYS A 186 49.44 -21.46 18.80
CA LYS A 186 50.40 -20.37 18.58
C LYS A 186 49.73 -19.17 17.87
N ALA A 187 48.84 -19.43 16.92
CA ALA A 187 48.10 -18.39 16.20
C ALA A 187 47.04 -17.75 17.11
N ALA A 188 46.33 -18.55 17.93
CA ALA A 188 45.34 -18.07 18.91
C ALA A 188 45.91 -17.12 19.99
N ALA A 189 47.21 -17.22 20.27
CA ALA A 189 47.92 -16.30 21.16
C ALA A 189 48.19 -14.90 20.54
N ASN A 190 47.81 -14.66 19.28
CA ASN A 190 47.90 -13.34 18.65
C ASN A 190 46.88 -12.37 19.30
N PRO A 191 47.32 -11.22 19.87
CA PRO A 191 46.40 -10.26 20.48
C PRO A 191 45.43 -9.60 19.49
N ALA A 192 45.70 -9.65 18.18
CA ALA A 192 44.77 -9.15 17.17
C ALA A 192 43.46 -9.98 17.09
N LEU A 193 43.45 -11.22 17.61
CA LEU A 193 42.26 -12.07 17.66
C LEU A 193 41.36 -11.77 18.89
N GLU A 194 41.77 -10.90 19.81
CA GLU A 194 40.93 -10.55 20.97
C GLU A 194 39.81 -9.55 20.59
N HIS A 195 40.03 -8.80 19.50
CA HIS A 195 39.07 -7.87 18.92
C HIS A 195 39.29 -7.79 17.41
N ILE A 196 38.49 -8.54 16.65
CA ILE A 196 38.52 -8.49 15.18
C ILE A 196 37.74 -7.25 14.75
N LYS A 197 38.35 -6.41 13.91
CA LYS A 197 37.78 -5.10 13.50
C LYS A 197 37.84 -4.94 11.99
N LEU A 198 36.67 -4.71 11.39
CA LEU A 198 36.49 -4.32 10.00
C LEU A 198 36.11 -2.84 9.94
N THR A 199 36.73 -2.08 9.04
CA THR A 199 36.25 -0.73 8.72
C THR A 199 34.97 -0.85 7.90
N ALA A 200 33.96 -0.04 8.23
CA ALA A 200 32.65 -0.14 7.62
C ALA A 200 32.22 1.21 7.05
N THR A 201 31.69 1.18 5.82
CA THR A 201 31.10 2.34 5.14
C THR A 201 29.86 1.91 4.39
N ALA A 202 28.88 2.79 4.31
CA ALA A 202 27.65 2.56 3.57
C ALA A 202 27.30 3.78 2.70
N ALA A 203 26.58 3.53 1.63
CA ALA A 203 25.99 4.53 0.75
C ALA A 203 24.48 4.25 0.69
N ASP A 204 23.70 5.28 1.03
CA ASP A 204 22.23 5.26 1.14
C ASP A 204 21.65 4.28 2.18
N LEU A 205 22.54 3.60 2.94
CA LEU A 205 22.23 2.73 4.08
C LEU A 205 22.99 3.19 5.35
N ARG A 206 22.48 2.82 6.52
CA ARG A 206 23.08 2.93 7.86
C ARG A 206 23.39 1.53 8.39
N ILE A 207 24.60 1.32 8.92
CA ILE A 207 24.98 0.04 9.54
C ILE A 207 24.61 0.09 11.03
N ALA A 208 24.03 -0.99 11.56
CA ALA A 208 23.58 -1.10 12.94
C ALA A 208 23.73 -2.54 13.48
N GLU A 209 23.68 -2.70 14.79
CA GLU A 209 23.59 -4.01 15.45
C GLU A 209 22.19 -4.62 15.24
N GLY A 210 22.12 -5.94 15.04
CA GLY A 210 20.87 -6.69 14.90
C GLY A 210 20.42 -7.33 16.21
N ALA A 211 19.10 -7.45 16.43
CA ALA A 211 18.51 -7.91 17.68
C ALA A 211 18.99 -9.30 18.15
N GLY A 212 19.43 -10.16 17.22
CA GLY A 212 20.05 -11.46 17.52
C GLY A 212 21.54 -11.41 17.90
N GLY A 213 22.13 -10.22 18.05
CA GLY A 213 23.58 -9.98 18.19
C GLY A 213 24.32 -9.87 16.84
N GLY A 214 23.60 -9.63 15.74
CA GLY A 214 24.12 -9.67 14.37
C GLY A 214 24.40 -8.29 13.76
N LEU A 215 24.47 -8.23 12.42
CA LEU A 215 24.62 -6.98 11.68
C LEU A 215 23.36 -6.67 10.87
N ARG A 216 22.94 -5.41 10.81
CA ARG A 216 21.93 -4.92 9.89
C ARG A 216 22.46 -3.75 9.07
N ALA A 217 22.08 -3.67 7.81
CA ALA A 217 22.25 -2.50 6.97
C ALA A 217 20.87 -1.97 6.61
N LEU A 218 20.53 -0.87 7.26
CA LEU A 218 19.22 -0.24 7.28
C LEU A 218 19.17 0.82 6.17
N ASP A 219 18.10 0.96 5.37
CA ASP A 219 17.99 2.09 4.42
C ASP A 219 17.70 3.43 5.14
N GLN A 220 17.35 4.49 4.40
CA GLN A 220 16.88 5.75 5.00
C GLN A 220 15.55 5.53 5.72
N ASP A 221 14.69 4.70 5.10
CA ASP A 221 13.54 4.08 5.73
C ASP A 221 13.91 2.85 6.57
N GLY A 222 15.17 2.71 6.95
CA GLY A 222 15.70 1.89 8.05
C GLY A 222 15.27 0.42 8.09
N ASN A 223 14.76 -0.09 6.98
CA ASN A 223 14.54 -1.50 6.75
C ASN A 223 15.88 -2.16 6.59
N ALA A 224 16.08 -3.31 7.20
CA ALA A 224 17.29 -4.08 6.99
C ALA A 224 17.33 -4.65 5.57
N VAL A 225 17.82 -3.82 4.63
CA VAL A 225 18.18 -4.18 3.26
C VAL A 225 19.15 -5.36 3.30
N PHE A 226 20.18 -5.30 4.18
CA PHE A 226 21.00 -6.46 4.52
C PHE A 226 20.86 -6.85 5.99
N ARG A 227 20.89 -8.16 6.27
CA ARG A 227 20.79 -8.82 7.58
C ARG A 227 21.88 -9.87 7.69
N GLY A 228 22.57 -9.92 8.82
CA GLY A 228 23.56 -10.94 9.17
C GLY A 228 23.30 -11.47 10.58
N PRO A 229 23.44 -12.79 10.82
CA PRO A 229 23.35 -13.34 12.17
C PRO A 229 24.44 -12.78 13.10
N ALA A 230 24.33 -13.05 14.40
CA ALA A 230 25.49 -12.95 15.29
C ALA A 230 26.61 -13.85 14.78
N GLY A 231 27.86 -13.46 15.06
CA GLY A 231 28.97 -14.31 14.74
C GLY A 231 28.93 -15.61 15.55
N GLN A 232 29.47 -16.69 15.01
CA GLN A 232 29.66 -17.94 15.73
C GLN A 232 31.13 -18.34 15.65
N MET A 233 31.61 -18.94 16.72
CA MET A 233 32.96 -19.48 16.83
C MET A 233 32.88 -20.91 17.31
N TRP A 234 33.71 -21.79 16.77
CA TRP A 234 33.79 -23.19 17.20
C TRP A 234 35.20 -23.75 17.04
N ASP A 235 35.51 -24.76 17.84
CA ASP A 235 36.74 -25.55 17.74
C ASP A 235 36.51 -26.80 16.87
N SER A 236 37.51 -27.69 16.76
CA SER A 236 37.40 -28.95 16.01
C SER A 236 37.27 -30.18 16.93
N ALA A 237 36.70 -30.08 18.13
CA ALA A 237 36.67 -31.18 19.09
C ALA A 237 35.80 -32.38 18.64
N GLY A 238 34.81 -32.14 17.79
CA GLY A 238 34.03 -33.18 17.10
C GLY A 238 34.84 -33.95 16.05
N GLN A 239 35.97 -33.41 15.60
CA GLN A 239 36.93 -34.11 14.72
C GLN A 239 37.86 -35.07 15.49
N GLU A 240 37.33 -35.92 16.38
CA GLU A 240 38.13 -37.06 16.85
C GLU A 240 38.47 -37.97 15.67
N THR A 241 39.77 -38.23 15.51
CA THR A 241 40.33 -39.18 14.53
C THR A 241 40.13 -40.64 14.97
N GLY A 242 38.87 -41.00 15.24
CA GLY A 242 38.40 -42.37 15.14
C GLY A 242 38.64 -42.90 13.71
N PRO A 243 38.64 -44.23 13.51
CA PRO A 243 38.88 -44.79 12.19
C PRO A 243 37.86 -44.23 11.21
N SER A 244 38.38 -43.63 10.13
CA SER A 244 37.63 -43.12 8.98
C SER A 244 36.42 -43.98 8.69
N THR A 245 35.28 -43.36 8.37
CA THR A 245 34.07 -44.00 7.86
C THR A 245 34.41 -44.77 6.57
N GLN A 246 34.92 -45.99 6.72
CA GLN A 246 35.16 -46.89 5.60
C GLN A 246 33.80 -47.33 5.09
N LEU A 247 33.34 -46.63 4.06
CA LEU A 247 32.42 -47.15 3.07
C LEU A 247 32.98 -48.48 2.55
N LEU A 248 32.60 -49.58 3.21
CA LEU A 248 32.85 -50.94 2.74
C LEU A 248 31.86 -51.30 1.62
N SER A 249 31.89 -50.52 0.54
CA SER A 249 31.34 -50.93 -0.74
C SER A 249 32.34 -51.89 -1.41
N ALA A 250 32.11 -53.18 -1.21
CA ALA A 250 32.87 -54.21 -1.94
C ALA A 250 32.46 -54.21 -3.42
N ALA A 251 33.29 -53.58 -4.26
CA ALA A 251 33.37 -53.70 -5.71
C ALA A 251 32.23 -53.12 -6.58
N ALA A 252 32.44 -51.87 -7.02
CA ALA A 252 32.26 -51.47 -8.43
C ALA A 252 33.24 -50.33 -8.76
N THR A 253 33.79 -50.31 -9.97
CA THR A 253 34.75 -49.29 -10.42
C THR A 253 34.07 -48.21 -11.24
N ASP A 254 33.91 -47.02 -10.68
CA ASP A 254 34.18 -45.71 -11.30
C ASP A 254 33.98 -44.60 -10.25
N PRO A 255 34.85 -43.59 -10.16
CA PRO A 255 34.67 -42.50 -9.21
C PRO A 255 33.64 -41.49 -9.71
N ALA A 256 32.44 -41.50 -9.13
CA ALA A 256 31.59 -40.31 -9.12
C ALA A 256 32.28 -39.22 -8.26
N PRO A 257 32.06 -37.92 -8.54
CA PRO A 257 32.63 -36.87 -7.69
C PRO A 257 31.99 -36.94 -6.30
N ASP A 258 32.82 -37.00 -5.26
CA ASP A 258 32.36 -36.83 -3.89
C ASP A 258 31.64 -35.47 -3.78
N ALA A 259 30.37 -35.47 -3.36
CA ALA A 259 29.72 -34.24 -2.92
C ALA A 259 30.41 -33.79 -1.62
N PRO A 260 31.09 -32.63 -1.59
CA PRO A 260 31.83 -32.23 -0.41
C PRO A 260 30.83 -31.85 0.69
N VAL A 261 30.85 -32.59 1.79
CA VAL A 261 30.48 -32.02 3.08
C VAL A 261 31.53 -30.94 3.35
N GLU A 262 31.12 -29.67 3.34
CA GLU A 262 32.08 -28.58 3.51
C GLU A 262 32.63 -28.56 4.94
N GLU A 263 33.84 -29.09 5.14
CA GLU A 263 34.57 -28.95 6.40
C GLU A 263 34.76 -27.46 6.75
N GLY A 264 34.48 -27.10 8.00
CA GLY A 264 34.89 -25.81 8.57
C GLY A 264 34.01 -24.61 8.24
N THR A 265 32.81 -24.79 7.65
CA THR A 265 31.89 -23.64 7.43
C THR A 265 30.89 -23.40 8.56
N GLN A 266 30.61 -24.40 9.40
CA GLN A 266 29.71 -24.34 10.56
C GLN A 266 30.18 -25.39 11.60
N PRO A 267 29.74 -25.33 12.87
CA PRO A 267 30.10 -26.33 13.89
C PRO A 267 29.69 -27.75 13.50
N GLY A 268 30.59 -28.70 13.71
CA GLY A 268 30.36 -30.13 13.58
C GLY A 268 29.83 -30.75 14.88
N ALA A 269 29.25 -31.95 14.75
CA ALA A 269 28.69 -32.67 15.89
C ALA A 269 29.77 -33.09 16.90
N GLY A 270 29.87 -32.35 18.02
CA GLY A 270 30.86 -32.57 19.08
C GLY A 270 31.85 -31.42 19.25
N ASP A 271 31.84 -30.42 18.36
CA ASP A 271 32.64 -29.20 18.52
C ASP A 271 32.11 -28.36 19.68
N ALA A 272 33.00 -27.69 20.42
CA ALA A 272 32.61 -26.66 21.36
C ALA A 272 32.37 -25.35 20.60
N SER A 273 31.21 -24.71 20.77
CA SER A 273 30.86 -23.47 20.07
C SER A 273 30.40 -22.35 21.02
N ALA A 274 30.58 -21.10 20.57
CA ALA A 274 30.21 -19.88 21.26
C ALA A 274 29.64 -18.85 20.28
N VAL A 275 28.71 -18.01 20.76
CA VAL A 275 28.16 -16.89 19.98
C VAL A 275 28.95 -15.62 20.27
N MET A 276 29.32 -14.90 19.22
CA MET A 276 30.04 -13.62 19.26
C MET A 276 29.13 -12.50 18.74
N PRO A 277 28.54 -11.69 19.63
CA PRO A 277 27.80 -10.50 19.22
C PRO A 277 28.69 -9.55 18.40
N VAL A 278 28.09 -8.98 17.36
CA VAL A 278 28.67 -7.93 16.53
C VAL A 278 28.45 -6.58 17.21
N HIS A 279 29.52 -5.79 17.28
CA HIS A 279 29.51 -4.42 17.79
C HIS A 279 29.73 -3.41 16.68
N VAL A 280 28.93 -2.33 16.64
CA VAL A 280 29.00 -1.29 15.61
C VAL A 280 29.32 0.08 16.21
N ASP A 281 30.51 0.62 15.91
CA ASP A 281 30.87 2.02 16.13
C ASP A 281 30.73 2.83 14.81
N ASP A 282 30.73 4.16 14.88
CA ASP A 282 30.65 5.17 13.78
C ASP A 282 31.26 4.78 12.41
N ARG A 283 32.37 4.02 12.39
CA ARG A 283 33.04 3.53 11.16
C ARG A 283 33.64 2.13 11.28
N THR A 284 33.28 1.36 12.30
CA THR A 284 33.86 0.01 12.52
C THR A 284 32.82 -1.00 12.97
N VAL A 285 32.84 -2.16 12.33
CA VAL A 285 32.17 -3.37 12.77
C VAL A 285 33.20 -4.23 13.47
N SER A 286 32.89 -4.79 14.63
CA SER A 286 33.82 -5.64 15.38
C SER A 286 33.15 -6.81 16.08
N VAL A 287 33.90 -7.89 16.28
CA VAL A 287 33.49 -9.03 17.12
C VAL A 287 34.55 -9.30 18.17
N LYS A 288 34.10 -9.84 19.31
CA LYS A 288 34.97 -10.28 20.40
C LYS A 288 34.86 -11.80 20.55
N PRO A 289 35.85 -12.57 20.07
CA PRO A 289 35.91 -14.01 20.27
C PRO A 289 35.90 -14.41 21.75
N ASP A 290 35.27 -15.55 22.04
CA ASP A 290 35.32 -16.16 23.36
C ASP A 290 36.74 -16.67 23.63
N LEU A 291 37.41 -16.10 24.63
CA LEU A 291 38.82 -16.42 24.90
C LEU A 291 39.00 -17.75 25.64
N ASP A 292 37.98 -18.23 26.34
CA ASP A 292 38.01 -19.52 27.02
C ASP A 292 37.83 -20.65 26.00
N LEU A 293 37.02 -20.45 24.96
CA LEU A 293 36.98 -21.33 23.79
C LEU A 293 38.22 -21.17 22.89
N LEU A 294 38.75 -19.96 22.69
CA LEU A 294 39.88 -19.72 21.77
C LEU A 294 41.21 -20.23 22.33
N ARG A 295 41.34 -20.35 23.65
CA ARG A 295 42.63 -20.60 24.33
C ARG A 295 42.53 -21.61 25.48
N GLY A 296 41.40 -22.32 25.59
CA GLY A 296 41.15 -23.31 26.64
C GLY A 296 42.11 -24.50 26.57
N GLU A 297 42.23 -25.21 27.70
CA GLU A 297 43.09 -26.41 27.78
C GLU A 297 42.54 -27.60 26.95
N GLU A 298 41.23 -27.59 26.67
CA GLU A 298 40.52 -28.63 25.90
C GLU A 298 40.28 -28.24 24.42
N THR A 299 40.66 -27.03 23.99
CA THR A 299 40.39 -26.51 22.63
C THR A 299 41.15 -27.29 21.55
N VAL A 300 40.43 -27.83 20.55
CA VAL A 300 41.01 -28.54 19.40
C VAL A 300 41.09 -27.62 18.18
N TYR A 301 42.25 -27.56 17.52
CA TYR A 301 42.50 -26.69 16.36
C TYR A 301 42.39 -27.46 15.03
N PRO A 302 41.91 -26.84 13.94
CA PRO A 302 41.62 -25.40 13.77
C PRO A 302 40.39 -24.90 14.56
N VAL A 303 40.42 -23.60 14.87
CA VAL A 303 39.29 -22.86 15.45
C VAL A 303 38.76 -21.90 14.39
N TYR A 304 37.44 -21.88 14.21
CA TYR A 304 36.74 -21.08 13.21
C TYR A 304 35.98 -19.93 13.86
N ILE A 305 35.95 -18.77 13.22
CA ILE A 305 35.32 -17.53 13.69
C ILE A 305 34.56 -16.90 12.52
N ASP A 306 33.23 -16.98 12.49
CA ASP A 306 32.35 -16.51 11.39
C ASP A 306 31.48 -15.33 11.83
N PRO A 307 31.57 -14.15 11.21
CA PRO A 307 30.55 -13.10 11.25
C PRO A 307 29.96 -12.79 9.86
N SER A 308 28.91 -13.52 9.44
CA SER A 308 28.31 -13.48 8.09
C SER A 308 27.15 -12.48 7.87
N VAL A 309 26.87 -12.06 6.61
CA VAL A 309 25.87 -11.02 6.24
C VAL A 309 25.28 -11.20 4.81
N GLY A 310 23.96 -11.06 4.61
CA GLY A 310 23.30 -11.12 3.28
C GLY A 310 21.94 -10.41 3.18
N LEU A 311 21.18 -10.59 2.08
CA LEU A 311 19.75 -10.22 2.00
C LEU A 311 18.87 -11.23 2.76
N GLY A 312 17.68 -10.80 3.16
CA GLY A 312 16.61 -11.68 3.65
C GLY A 312 15.24 -11.26 3.13
N ARG A 313 14.92 -11.57 1.87
CA ARG A 313 13.62 -11.22 1.24
C ARG A 313 12.53 -12.30 1.40
N SER A 314 12.92 -13.56 1.49
CA SER A 314 12.10 -14.63 2.05
C SER A 314 12.93 -15.29 3.15
N GLU A 315 12.31 -15.57 4.29
CA GLU A 315 13.02 -16.13 5.42
C GLU A 315 12.86 -17.65 5.45
N ARG A 316 13.95 -18.33 5.79
CA ARG A 316 14.03 -19.78 5.92
C ARG A 316 15.00 -20.15 7.01
N THR A 317 14.67 -21.17 7.80
CA THR A 317 15.50 -21.58 8.93
C THR A 317 15.32 -23.07 9.24
N VAL A 318 16.38 -23.69 9.74
CA VAL A 318 16.33 -25.01 10.36
C VAL A 318 16.74 -24.87 11.83
N LEU A 319 15.95 -25.49 12.71
CA LEU A 319 16.12 -25.41 14.16
C LEU A 319 16.42 -26.81 14.70
N SER A 320 17.45 -26.95 15.54
CA SER A 320 17.87 -28.22 16.13
C SER A 320 17.72 -28.26 17.66
N SER A 321 17.35 -29.42 18.20
CA SER A 321 17.06 -29.61 19.63
C SER A 321 18.26 -29.56 20.59
N ASP A 322 19.49 -29.58 20.06
CA ASP A 322 20.74 -29.41 20.81
C ASP A 322 21.14 -27.94 20.98
N GLY A 323 20.45 -27.01 20.31
CA GLY A 323 20.67 -25.57 20.38
C GLY A 323 21.09 -24.95 19.06
N ASP A 324 21.46 -25.76 18.07
CA ASP A 324 21.91 -25.27 16.76
C ASP A 324 20.76 -24.68 15.92
N LYS A 325 21.12 -23.73 15.06
CA LYS A 325 20.21 -22.97 14.20
C LYS A 325 20.88 -22.61 12.89
N PHE A 326 20.25 -22.98 11.78
CA PHE A 326 20.73 -22.70 10.42
C PHE A 326 19.82 -21.66 9.77
N TRP A 327 20.03 -20.40 10.11
CA TRP A 327 19.32 -19.25 9.53
C TRP A 327 19.77 -18.99 8.08
N GLN A 328 18.83 -18.77 7.17
CA GLN A 328 19.10 -18.60 5.74
C GLN A 328 20.05 -19.70 5.21
N PHE A 329 19.69 -20.95 5.50
CA PHE A 329 20.43 -22.12 5.06
C PHE A 329 20.41 -22.25 3.52
N ASN A 330 21.41 -22.94 2.98
CA ASN A 330 21.54 -23.19 1.54
C ASN A 330 21.79 -24.69 1.34
N GLY A 331 21.17 -25.26 0.30
CA GLY A 331 21.14 -26.70 0.08
C GLY A 331 20.27 -27.42 1.11
N ASP A 332 20.45 -28.73 1.22
CA ASP A 332 19.49 -29.58 1.93
C ASP A 332 19.81 -29.82 3.41
N TYR A 333 18.76 -29.81 4.23
CA TYR A 333 18.85 -30.04 5.68
C TYR A 333 17.84 -31.07 6.15
N GLY A 334 18.19 -31.74 7.24
CA GLY A 334 17.36 -32.78 7.83
C GLY A 334 16.16 -32.25 8.61
N VAL A 335 15.10 -33.05 8.64
CA VAL A 335 13.84 -32.85 9.36
C VAL A 335 13.45 -34.15 10.08
N GLY A 336 13.00 -34.06 11.34
CA GLY A 336 12.64 -35.22 12.17
C GLY A 336 13.71 -35.56 13.23
N ARG A 337 13.77 -36.82 13.68
CA ARG A 337 14.70 -37.27 14.73
C ARG A 337 16.04 -37.77 14.16
N CYS A 338 17.14 -37.08 14.48
CA CYS A 338 18.47 -37.57 14.17
C CYS A 338 19.00 -38.53 15.26
N SER A 339 19.35 -39.75 14.87
CA SER A 339 19.97 -40.75 15.75
C SER A 339 20.67 -41.85 14.93
N VAL A 340 20.87 -43.02 15.52
CA VAL A 340 21.22 -44.26 14.80
C VAL A 340 19.93 -44.93 14.30
N SER A 341 19.87 -45.29 13.02
CA SER A 341 18.79 -46.11 12.46
C SER A 341 19.32 -47.05 11.39
N GLY A 342 19.24 -48.37 11.63
CA GLY A 342 19.84 -49.37 10.76
C GLY A 342 21.37 -49.19 10.64
N PRO A 343 21.94 -49.15 9.43
CA PRO A 343 23.37 -48.90 9.21
C PRO A 343 23.73 -47.40 9.20
N TYR A 344 22.75 -46.51 9.34
CA TYR A 344 22.92 -45.06 9.15
C TYR A 344 22.97 -44.31 10.48
N TYR A 345 23.72 -43.22 10.50
CA TYR A 345 23.94 -42.33 11.65
C TYR A 345 24.10 -40.90 11.16
N CYS A 346 23.48 -39.93 11.85
CA CYS A 346 23.56 -38.50 11.50
C CYS A 346 24.02 -37.60 12.66
N GLY A 347 24.28 -38.12 13.87
CA GLY A 347 24.76 -37.34 15.02
C GLY A 347 24.18 -37.71 16.39
N ASN A 348 24.54 -36.91 17.39
CA ASN A 348 24.31 -37.16 18.82
C ASN A 348 22.88 -36.84 19.30
N ASN A 349 21.88 -37.52 18.73
CA ASN A 349 20.54 -37.64 19.33
C ASN A 349 19.77 -36.30 19.46
N TYR A 350 19.66 -35.55 18.36
CA TYR A 350 18.90 -34.29 18.25
C TYR A 350 17.67 -34.43 17.31
N THR A 351 16.86 -33.38 17.20
CA THR A 351 15.66 -33.33 16.34
C THR A 351 15.64 -32.01 15.57
N ASN A 352 15.27 -32.04 14.28
CA ASN A 352 15.21 -30.85 13.42
C ASN A 352 13.80 -30.53 12.91
N ARG A 353 13.54 -29.23 12.70
CA ARG A 353 12.37 -28.65 12.01
C ARG A 353 12.82 -27.60 11.01
N MET A 354 12.10 -27.45 9.89
CA MET A 354 12.45 -26.55 8.78
C MET A 354 11.28 -25.64 8.43
N LEU A 355 11.54 -24.33 8.21
CA LEU A 355 10.50 -23.33 7.98
C LEU A 355 10.75 -22.48 6.73
N PHE A 356 9.67 -22.07 6.05
CA PHE A 356 9.64 -21.22 4.85
C PHE A 356 8.51 -20.18 4.94
N GLU A 357 8.70 -18.98 4.38
CA GLU A 357 7.77 -17.86 4.55
C GLU A 357 7.47 -17.10 3.24
N PHE A 358 6.19 -16.77 3.00
CA PHE A 358 5.69 -16.17 1.74
C PHE A 358 4.94 -14.83 1.94
N SER A 359 4.80 -14.04 0.86
CA SER A 359 4.25 -12.66 0.83
C SER A 359 2.99 -12.50 -0.08
N PRO A 360 1.99 -11.67 0.29
CA PRO A 360 0.65 -11.65 -0.33
C PRO A 360 0.49 -10.81 -1.61
N SER A 361 1.50 -10.04 -2.02
CA SER A 361 1.38 -8.86 -2.91
C SER A 361 0.78 -9.08 -4.32
N LYS A 362 0.50 -10.32 -4.74
CA LYS A 362 -0.09 -10.66 -6.06
C LYS A 362 -1.49 -11.30 -6.01
N LEU A 363 -2.12 -11.40 -4.83
CA LEU A 363 -3.41 -12.10 -4.64
C LEU A 363 -4.62 -11.21 -4.28
N ALA A 364 -4.43 -9.95 -3.94
CA ALA A 364 -5.52 -9.04 -3.58
C ALA A 364 -6.56 -8.85 -4.71
N GLY A 365 -7.83 -8.58 -4.35
CA GLY A 365 -8.94 -8.35 -5.28
C GLY A 365 -9.52 -9.62 -5.95
N LYS A 366 -8.82 -10.74 -5.85
CA LYS A 366 -9.11 -11.98 -6.60
C LYS A 366 -9.95 -12.96 -5.79
N TYR A 367 -10.89 -13.62 -6.45
CA TYR A 367 -11.63 -14.74 -5.87
C TYR A 367 -10.82 -16.04 -6.03
N VAL A 368 -10.07 -16.42 -4.99
CA VAL A 368 -9.30 -17.68 -4.98
C VAL A 368 -10.23 -18.88 -5.14
N LEU A 369 -9.86 -19.79 -6.02
CA LEU A 369 -10.58 -21.02 -6.35
C LEU A 369 -9.91 -22.25 -5.73
N ASP A 370 -8.57 -22.29 -5.66
CA ASP A 370 -7.76 -23.47 -5.33
C ASP A 370 -6.30 -23.10 -4.97
N ALA A 371 -5.56 -23.94 -4.23
CA ALA A 371 -4.15 -23.69 -3.84
C ALA A 371 -3.31 -24.96 -3.56
N THR A 372 -1.98 -24.86 -3.60
CA THR A 372 -1.04 -25.98 -3.36
C THR A 372 0.34 -25.48 -2.90
N PHE A 373 0.89 -26.03 -1.82
CA PHE A 373 2.29 -25.82 -1.38
C PHE A 373 3.17 -26.99 -1.84
N ARG A 374 4.48 -26.80 -2.07
CA ARG A 374 5.40 -27.91 -2.36
C ARG A 374 6.84 -27.69 -1.90
N ALA A 375 7.51 -28.78 -1.52
CA ALA A 375 8.92 -28.82 -1.14
C ALA A 375 9.64 -30.02 -1.80
N TYR A 376 10.96 -29.97 -1.94
CA TYR A 376 11.75 -30.99 -2.65
C TYR A 376 12.50 -31.91 -1.66
N GLU A 377 12.13 -33.19 -1.60
CA GLU A 377 12.77 -34.20 -0.74
C GLU A 377 13.99 -34.82 -1.45
N THR A 378 15.17 -34.65 -0.87
CA THR A 378 16.48 -35.05 -1.43
C THR A 378 17.01 -36.37 -0.86
N TRP A 379 16.54 -36.80 0.33
CA TRP A 379 16.98 -38.04 0.97
C TRP A 379 16.07 -38.51 2.11
N SER A 380 16.08 -39.82 2.42
CA SER A 380 15.40 -40.40 3.58
C SER A 380 16.20 -41.54 4.25
N PHE A 381 16.00 -41.76 5.56
CA PHE A 381 16.62 -42.90 6.26
C PHE A 381 16.08 -44.27 5.83
N SER A 382 14.80 -44.35 5.41
CA SER A 382 14.07 -45.60 5.19
C SER A 382 13.43 -45.64 3.81
N CYS A 383 13.44 -46.79 3.14
CA CYS A 383 12.63 -47.00 1.94
C CYS A 383 11.13 -47.09 2.25
N GLU A 384 10.76 -47.38 3.50
CA GLU A 384 9.36 -47.38 3.93
C GLU A 384 8.90 -45.94 4.12
N PRO A 385 7.80 -45.50 3.47
CA PRO A 385 7.25 -44.16 3.66
C PRO A 385 6.97 -43.81 5.11
N LYS A 386 7.10 -42.51 5.42
CA LYS A 386 6.87 -41.92 6.73
C LYS A 386 6.10 -40.63 6.58
N TRP A 387 5.32 -40.27 7.61
CA TRP A 387 4.50 -39.07 7.61
C TRP A 387 5.33 -37.81 7.88
N VAL A 388 5.11 -36.80 7.05
CA VAL A 388 5.56 -35.42 7.24
C VAL A 388 4.33 -34.53 7.26
N ASP A 389 4.26 -33.67 8.27
CA ASP A 389 3.19 -32.69 8.43
C ASP A 389 3.67 -31.35 7.87
N LEU A 390 2.78 -30.65 7.16
CA LEU A 390 2.92 -29.24 6.80
C LEU A 390 2.10 -28.42 7.79
N GLU A 391 2.77 -27.80 8.75
CA GLU A 391 2.14 -26.95 9.75
C GLU A 391 2.21 -25.49 9.30
N ARG A 392 1.13 -24.72 9.43
CA ARG A 392 1.22 -23.26 9.46
C ARG A 392 1.77 -22.84 10.83
N THR A 393 2.68 -21.87 10.85
CA THR A 393 3.24 -21.32 12.11
C THR A 393 3.11 -19.80 12.18
N ASP A 394 3.47 -19.26 13.35
CA ASP A 394 3.86 -17.86 13.51
C ASP A 394 5.08 -17.52 12.63
N ASN A 395 5.39 -16.22 12.48
CA ASN A 395 6.53 -15.73 11.71
C ASN A 395 7.90 -16.12 12.31
N ILE A 396 8.96 -15.97 11.50
CA ILE A 396 10.35 -16.24 11.90
C ILE A 396 11.21 -14.97 11.91
N SER A 397 12.42 -15.07 12.46
CA SER A 397 13.45 -14.02 12.44
C SER A 397 14.83 -14.60 12.79
N GLU A 398 15.91 -13.81 12.71
CA GLU A 398 17.23 -14.27 13.20
C GLU A 398 17.24 -14.61 14.70
N GLY A 399 16.21 -14.16 15.44
CA GLY A 399 15.95 -14.45 16.85
C GLY A 399 15.39 -15.85 17.11
N THR A 400 14.73 -16.51 16.16
CA THR A 400 14.06 -17.81 16.36
C THR A 400 15.04 -18.89 16.84
N ARG A 401 14.61 -19.74 17.79
CA ARG A 401 15.38 -20.86 18.37
C ARG A 401 14.47 -22.10 18.52
N TRP A 402 15.06 -23.26 18.76
CA TRP A 402 14.32 -24.49 19.08
C TRP A 402 13.38 -24.28 20.29
N PRO A 403 12.13 -24.79 20.26
CA PRO A 403 11.53 -25.72 19.28
C PRO A 403 10.89 -25.08 18.04
N GLY A 404 11.04 -23.76 17.85
CA GLY A 404 10.43 -22.98 16.78
C GLY A 404 9.18 -22.21 17.21
N PRO A 405 8.60 -21.41 16.30
CA PRO A 405 7.34 -20.70 16.50
C PRO A 405 6.17 -21.65 16.83
N ALA A 406 5.06 -21.08 17.30
CA ALA A 406 3.87 -21.87 17.57
C ALA A 406 3.30 -22.49 16.28
N GLN A 407 2.79 -23.72 16.39
CA GLN A 407 2.02 -24.37 15.34
C GLN A 407 0.56 -23.90 15.46
N LEU A 408 0.03 -23.35 14.38
CA LEU A 408 -1.29 -22.73 14.34
C LEU A 408 -2.36 -23.67 13.77
N ASP A 409 -2.04 -24.39 12.70
CA ASP A 409 -3.01 -25.21 11.94
C ASP A 409 -2.29 -26.20 11.00
N GLN A 410 -2.80 -27.43 10.85
CA GLN A 410 -2.22 -28.43 9.95
C GLN A 410 -2.75 -28.19 8.53
N MET A 411 -1.87 -27.78 7.61
CA MET A 411 -2.25 -27.41 6.23
C MET A 411 -2.37 -28.61 5.31
N GLY A 412 -1.65 -29.68 5.64
CA GLY A 412 -1.84 -31.02 5.10
C GLY A 412 -0.73 -31.97 5.57
N ASP A 413 -0.87 -33.26 5.32
CA ASP A 413 0.21 -34.22 5.56
C ASP A 413 0.46 -35.16 4.37
N ARG A 414 1.64 -35.81 4.36
CA ARG A 414 2.02 -36.74 3.30
C ARG A 414 2.78 -37.95 3.86
N HIS A 415 2.45 -39.13 3.33
CA HIS A 415 3.10 -40.39 3.65
C HIS A 415 4.00 -40.84 2.49
N MET A 416 5.26 -40.43 2.51
CA MET A 416 6.18 -40.60 1.36
C MET A 416 7.61 -41.00 1.76
N SER A 417 8.43 -41.34 0.76
CA SER A 417 9.90 -41.47 0.85
C SER A 417 10.50 -41.24 -0.53
N ALA A 418 11.54 -40.41 -0.60
CA ALA A 418 12.27 -40.03 -1.81
C ALA A 418 13.79 -39.93 -1.55
N GLY A 419 14.56 -39.71 -2.62
CA GLY A 419 16.00 -39.40 -2.52
C GLY A 419 16.93 -40.55 -2.11
N ARG A 420 16.49 -41.81 -2.25
CA ARG A 420 17.32 -43.01 -1.96
C ARG A 420 17.80 -43.76 -3.20
N GLY A 421 17.28 -43.41 -4.38
CA GLY A 421 17.61 -44.03 -5.66
C GLY A 421 17.41 -45.56 -5.67
N ASP A 422 18.31 -46.24 -6.38
CA ASP A 422 18.31 -47.70 -6.57
C ASP A 422 18.65 -48.50 -5.29
N ASN A 423 19.00 -47.82 -4.19
CA ASN A 423 19.10 -48.44 -2.86
C ASN A 423 17.73 -48.85 -2.28
N CYS A 424 16.62 -48.48 -2.94
CA CYS A 424 15.27 -48.93 -2.62
C CYS A 424 14.66 -49.76 -3.75
N SER A 425 13.64 -50.56 -3.42
CA SER A 425 12.84 -51.29 -4.40
C SER A 425 11.35 -51.08 -4.11
N PRO A 426 10.60 -50.35 -4.95
CA PRO A 426 11.06 -49.66 -6.16
C PRO A 426 12.08 -48.54 -5.89
N ASP A 427 12.75 -48.10 -6.95
CA ASP A 427 13.64 -46.93 -7.00
C ASP A 427 12.93 -45.68 -6.46
N GLN A 428 13.64 -44.88 -5.65
CA GLN A 428 13.12 -43.68 -4.99
C GLN A 428 14.01 -42.47 -5.32
N PRO A 429 13.90 -41.87 -6.53
CA PRO A 429 14.59 -40.63 -6.85
C PRO A 429 14.10 -39.46 -5.97
N ASP A 430 14.84 -38.36 -5.97
CA ASP A 430 14.43 -37.07 -5.42
C ASP A 430 13.09 -36.63 -6.01
N ALA A 431 12.24 -35.97 -5.21
CA ALA A 431 10.88 -35.66 -5.63
C ALA A 431 10.30 -34.38 -5.01
N TRP A 432 9.46 -33.68 -5.78
CA TRP A 432 8.55 -32.69 -5.24
C TRP A 432 7.41 -33.36 -4.47
N VAL A 433 7.25 -32.94 -3.23
CA VAL A 433 6.15 -33.29 -2.34
C VAL A 433 5.16 -32.12 -2.37
N GLU A 434 3.95 -32.34 -2.90
CA GLU A 434 2.90 -31.32 -2.99
C GLU A 434 1.87 -31.52 -1.87
N PHE A 435 1.42 -30.46 -1.22
CA PHE A 435 0.40 -30.43 -0.16
C PHE A 435 -0.78 -29.57 -0.64
N ASN A 436 -1.99 -30.12 -0.56
CA ASN A 436 -3.22 -29.54 -1.11
C ASN A 436 -4.41 -30.11 -0.32
N ASP A 437 -5.51 -29.37 -0.21
CA ASP A 437 -6.73 -29.82 0.48
C ASP A 437 -7.17 -31.22 0.00
N ASN A 438 -7.21 -32.21 0.89
CA ASN A 438 -7.86 -33.50 0.68
C ASN A 438 -9.36 -33.42 1.05
N PRO A 439 -10.30 -33.61 0.10
CA PRO A 439 -11.74 -33.59 0.41
C PRO A 439 -12.21 -34.70 1.37
N GLU A 440 -11.38 -35.70 1.66
CA GLU A 440 -11.67 -36.78 2.62
C GLU A 440 -11.22 -36.45 4.05
N GLU A 441 -10.33 -35.46 4.24
CA GLU A 441 -9.74 -35.07 5.54
C GLU A 441 -10.07 -33.60 5.83
N SER A 442 -11.01 -33.38 6.76
CA SER A 442 -11.66 -32.08 6.98
C SER A 442 -10.82 -31.03 7.71
N ASP A 443 -9.65 -31.43 8.17
CA ASP A 443 -8.62 -30.62 8.82
C ASP A 443 -7.71 -29.90 7.79
N GLU A 444 -7.51 -30.47 6.60
CA GLU A 444 -6.73 -29.82 5.54
C GLU A 444 -7.52 -28.67 4.88
N ASN A 445 -6.96 -27.45 4.87
CA ASN A 445 -7.72 -26.25 4.53
C ASN A 445 -6.95 -25.17 3.75
N LEU A 446 -5.79 -25.50 3.18
CA LEU A 446 -4.87 -24.60 2.49
C LEU A 446 -5.56 -23.66 1.48
N ALA A 447 -6.47 -24.12 0.61
CA ALA A 447 -7.15 -23.27 -0.36
C ALA A 447 -8.06 -22.23 0.31
N SER A 448 -8.64 -22.55 1.48
CA SER A 448 -9.41 -21.60 2.29
C SER A 448 -8.51 -20.60 3.03
N THR A 449 -7.34 -21.04 3.50
CA THR A 449 -6.33 -20.22 4.17
C THR A 449 -5.64 -19.28 3.18
N VAL A 450 -5.37 -19.72 1.96
CA VAL A 450 -4.90 -18.87 0.86
C VAL A 450 -6.00 -17.91 0.36
N ARG A 451 -7.29 -18.30 0.42
CA ARG A 451 -8.38 -17.33 0.18
C ARG A 451 -8.44 -16.25 1.26
N LYS A 452 -8.19 -16.59 2.53
CA LYS A 452 -8.03 -15.60 3.61
C LYS A 452 -6.84 -14.67 3.33
N PHE A 453 -5.68 -15.21 2.95
CA PHE A 453 -4.48 -14.45 2.53
C PHE A 453 -4.78 -13.48 1.38
N ALA A 454 -5.50 -13.93 0.34
CA ALA A 454 -5.93 -13.10 -0.79
C ALA A 454 -6.97 -12.02 -0.43
N ASP A 455 -7.87 -12.30 0.51
CA ASP A 455 -8.79 -11.31 1.10
C ASP A 455 -8.08 -10.30 2.04
N GLY A 456 -6.74 -10.36 2.19
CA GLY A 456 -5.94 -9.53 3.10
C GLY A 456 -5.84 -10.06 4.54
N LYS A 457 -6.53 -11.15 4.87
CA LYS A 457 -6.69 -11.67 6.24
C LYS A 457 -5.47 -12.40 6.80
N ILE A 458 -4.40 -12.56 6.01
CA ILE A 458 -3.11 -13.09 6.44
C ILE A 458 -2.02 -12.26 5.72
N HIS A 459 -0.92 -11.93 6.42
CA HIS A 459 0.05 -10.92 5.96
C HIS A 459 1.41 -11.49 5.62
N ARG A 460 1.86 -12.49 6.38
CA ARG A 460 2.94 -13.40 6.02
C ARG A 460 2.41 -14.81 6.21
N LEU A 461 2.84 -15.72 5.34
CA LEU A 461 2.36 -17.10 5.33
C LEU A 461 3.55 -18.04 5.55
N THR A 462 3.74 -18.44 6.80
CA THR A 462 4.87 -19.28 7.24
C THR A 462 4.41 -20.73 7.37
N PHE A 463 5.18 -21.62 6.74
CA PHE A 463 4.98 -23.06 6.76
C PHE A 463 6.20 -23.77 7.34
N MET A 464 5.96 -24.77 8.18
CA MET A 464 6.96 -25.63 8.77
C MET A 464 6.78 -27.08 8.31
N LEU A 465 7.88 -27.70 7.87
CA LEU A 465 7.98 -29.14 7.70
C LEU A 465 8.49 -29.78 8.99
N ARG A 466 7.77 -30.79 9.47
CA ARG A 466 8.18 -31.65 10.59
C ARG A 466 7.80 -33.11 10.34
N ALA A 467 8.57 -34.04 10.92
CA ALA A 467 8.15 -35.43 10.96
C ALA A 467 6.96 -35.60 11.91
N LYS A 468 5.97 -36.43 11.56
CA LYS A 468 4.81 -36.66 12.43
C LYS A 468 5.20 -37.34 13.76
N ASP A 469 6.16 -38.25 13.69
CA ASP A 469 6.81 -38.89 14.85
C ASP A 469 8.28 -38.42 14.98
N GLU A 470 8.49 -37.37 15.77
CA GLU A 470 9.82 -36.84 16.13
C GLU A 470 10.54 -37.70 17.19
N GLY A 471 9.99 -38.88 17.54
CA GLY A 471 10.65 -39.92 18.34
C GLY A 471 11.24 -41.06 17.52
N ASP A 472 10.83 -41.24 16.26
CA ASP A 472 11.26 -42.33 15.36
C ASP A 472 12.47 -41.90 14.47
N PRO A 473 13.69 -42.43 14.69
CA PRO A 473 14.84 -42.11 13.86
C PRO A 473 14.73 -42.56 12.40
N SER A 474 13.80 -43.46 12.07
CA SER A 474 13.54 -43.85 10.67
C SER A 474 12.63 -42.88 9.91
N ALA A 475 12.07 -41.87 10.58
CA ALA A 475 11.26 -40.80 9.98
C ALA A 475 12.09 -39.61 9.46
N TRP A 476 13.41 -39.58 9.71
CA TRP A 476 14.27 -38.49 9.26
C TRP A 476 14.44 -38.45 7.74
N LYS A 477 14.27 -37.24 7.20
CA LYS A 477 14.31 -36.88 5.78
C LYS A 477 15.15 -35.63 5.58
N ARG A 478 15.65 -35.39 4.37
CA ARG A 478 16.30 -34.13 3.97
C ARG A 478 15.48 -33.44 2.89
N PHE A 479 15.38 -32.11 3.00
CA PHE A 479 14.66 -31.25 2.06
C PHE A 479 15.56 -30.10 1.62
N ASP A 480 15.43 -29.70 0.35
CA ASP A 480 16.14 -28.56 -0.24
C ASP A 480 15.48 -27.21 0.13
N ASP A 481 16.17 -26.09 -0.10
CA ASP A 481 15.75 -24.76 0.34
C ASP A 481 14.66 -24.08 -0.53
N ASN A 482 14.14 -24.80 -1.54
CA ASN A 482 13.54 -24.22 -2.74
C ASN A 482 11.98 -24.23 -2.82
N ALA A 483 11.29 -24.29 -1.68
CA ALA A 483 9.83 -24.49 -1.61
C ALA A 483 8.96 -23.46 -2.39
N GLU A 484 7.74 -23.85 -2.80
CA GLU A 484 6.83 -23.03 -3.60
C GLU A 484 5.35 -23.06 -3.15
N LEU A 485 4.59 -22.03 -3.55
CA LEU A 485 3.13 -21.91 -3.39
C LEU A 485 2.45 -21.61 -4.74
N LYS A 486 1.35 -22.31 -5.08
CA LYS A 486 0.55 -22.17 -6.32
C LYS A 486 -0.92 -21.86 -6.02
N VAL A 487 -1.59 -21.03 -6.83
CA VAL A 487 -2.98 -20.54 -6.57
C VAL A 487 -3.80 -20.31 -7.86
N ASN A 488 -5.09 -20.67 -7.90
CA ASN A 488 -6.02 -20.37 -9.02
C ASN A 488 -7.11 -19.33 -8.65
N TYR A 489 -7.60 -18.47 -9.57
CA TYR A 489 -8.57 -17.38 -9.24
C TYR A 489 -9.48 -16.80 -10.38
N ALA A 490 -10.47 -15.96 -10.00
CA ALA A 490 -11.39 -15.15 -10.84
C ALA A 490 -11.69 -13.71 -10.28
N TYR A 491 -12.53 -12.88 -10.95
CA TYR A 491 -12.79 -11.44 -10.66
C TYR A 491 -14.24 -11.08 -10.22
N LYS A 492 -14.50 -9.85 -9.70
CA LYS A 492 -15.78 -9.36 -9.11
C LYS A 492 -16.33 -8.01 -9.74
N PRO A 493 -17.66 -7.71 -9.74
CA PRO A 493 -18.29 -6.55 -10.43
C PRO A 493 -18.68 -5.29 -9.59
N GLY A 494 -18.92 -4.13 -10.24
CA GLY A 494 -19.23 -2.81 -9.64
C GLY A 494 -20.45 -2.02 -10.22
N VAL A 495 -20.70 -0.78 -9.74
CA VAL A 495 -21.93 0.05 -9.98
C VAL A 495 -21.81 0.96 -11.23
N PRO A 496 -22.87 1.17 -12.04
CA PRO A 496 -22.73 1.86 -13.33
C PRO A 496 -22.81 3.40 -13.31
N THR A 497 -22.19 4.02 -14.32
CA THR A 497 -22.09 5.48 -14.53
C THR A 497 -22.87 6.00 -15.78
N ASP A 498 -22.76 7.29 -16.13
CA ASP A 498 -23.27 7.92 -17.38
C ASP A 498 -24.81 7.91 -17.68
N VAL A 499 -25.69 8.11 -16.67
CA VAL A 499 -27.17 8.03 -16.85
C VAL A 499 -27.83 9.38 -17.21
N GLY A 500 -28.65 9.46 -18.28
CA GLY A 500 -29.36 10.70 -18.68
C GLY A 500 -30.36 10.60 -19.87
N VAL A 501 -30.94 11.74 -20.30
CA VAL A 501 -31.99 11.86 -21.34
C VAL A 501 -31.64 12.86 -22.46
N ILE A 502 -31.85 12.51 -23.74
CA ILE A 502 -31.59 13.38 -24.90
C ILE A 502 -32.85 14.20 -25.31
N PRO A 503 -32.78 15.54 -25.45
CA PRO A 503 -33.96 16.43 -25.62
C PRO A 503 -34.50 16.57 -27.06
N GLY A 504 -33.92 15.86 -28.03
CA GLY A 504 -34.23 16.03 -29.45
C GLY A 504 -33.45 15.05 -30.31
N ASP A 505 -33.05 15.48 -31.52
CA ASP A 505 -32.28 14.65 -32.47
C ASP A 505 -30.76 14.77 -32.31
N GLY A 506 -30.28 15.31 -31.17
CA GLY A 506 -28.87 15.39 -30.83
C GLY A 506 -28.31 14.11 -30.21
N THR A 507 -27.09 14.19 -29.69
CA THR A 507 -26.40 13.08 -29.01
C THR A 507 -26.13 13.32 -27.52
N THR A 508 -26.20 14.58 -27.07
CA THR A 508 -25.99 14.95 -25.65
C THR A 508 -27.20 14.58 -24.80
N ALA A 509 -26.97 13.77 -23.78
CA ALA A 509 -27.93 13.48 -22.72
C ALA A 509 -27.77 14.48 -21.58
N TYR A 510 -28.88 14.86 -20.94
CA TYR A 510 -28.90 15.77 -19.79
C TYR A 510 -29.69 15.12 -18.64
N CYS A 511 -29.37 15.53 -17.40
CA CYS A 511 -30.02 15.04 -16.20
C CYS A 511 -30.39 16.23 -15.28
N LYS A 512 -31.43 17.00 -15.64
CA LYS A 512 -31.91 18.09 -14.76
C LYS A 512 -32.41 17.51 -13.45
N THR A 513 -31.90 17.99 -12.33
CA THR A 513 -32.22 17.43 -11.00
C THR A 513 -33.48 18.03 -10.38
N SER A 514 -34.09 19.04 -11.01
CA SER A 514 -35.30 19.73 -10.54
C SER A 514 -36.46 19.66 -11.53
N SER A 515 -37.66 19.44 -11.01
CA SER A 515 -38.94 19.56 -11.74
C SER A 515 -39.35 21.01 -12.02
N SER A 516 -38.74 22.01 -11.37
CA SER A 516 -39.04 23.43 -11.58
C SER A 516 -38.20 24.10 -12.66
N ASP A 517 -37.09 23.48 -13.06
CA ASP A 517 -36.25 23.86 -14.20
C ASP A 517 -36.03 22.62 -15.12
N PRO A 518 -37.13 22.03 -15.65
CA PRO A 518 -37.03 20.78 -16.39
C PRO A 518 -36.42 21.03 -17.77
N LEU A 519 -35.64 20.06 -18.25
CA LEU A 519 -35.13 20.06 -19.61
C LEU A 519 -36.29 20.14 -20.61
N ILE A 520 -36.27 21.13 -21.51
CA ILE A 520 -37.26 21.24 -22.59
C ILE A 520 -36.91 20.25 -23.71
N VAL A 521 -37.70 19.19 -23.79
CA VAL A 521 -37.60 18.13 -24.80
C VAL A 521 -38.54 18.48 -25.96
N THR A 522 -37.99 18.58 -27.17
CA THR A 522 -38.72 18.97 -28.38
C THR A 522 -39.32 17.79 -29.15
N ARG A 523 -39.38 16.60 -28.51
CA ARG A 523 -39.83 15.31 -29.05
C ARG A 523 -40.60 14.48 -28.03
N ILE A 524 -41.47 13.59 -28.49
CA ILE A 524 -42.32 12.73 -27.63
C ILE A 524 -41.70 11.35 -27.30
N ASP A 525 -40.54 11.01 -27.86
CA ASP A 525 -39.90 9.69 -27.86
C ASP A 525 -38.42 9.73 -27.42
N PRO A 526 -38.13 10.02 -26.13
CA PRO A 526 -36.77 10.24 -25.63
C PRO A 526 -35.85 8.98 -25.63
N MET A 527 -34.53 9.22 -25.63
CA MET A 527 -33.43 8.23 -25.56
C MET A 527 -32.75 8.25 -24.18
N VAL A 528 -32.27 7.09 -23.70
CA VAL A 528 -31.64 6.85 -22.38
C VAL A 528 -30.32 6.03 -22.48
N GLN A 529 -29.46 6.02 -21.44
CA GLN A 529 -28.11 5.37 -21.44
C GLN A 529 -27.51 5.06 -20.03
N ALA A 530 -26.46 4.20 -19.92
CA ALA A 530 -25.66 3.86 -18.70
C ALA A 530 -24.37 3.02 -19.00
N ARG A 531 -23.35 2.92 -18.11
CA ARG A 531 -22.03 2.23 -18.34
C ARG A 531 -21.63 1.20 -17.24
N VAL A 532 -21.13 0.00 -17.58
CA VAL A 532 -20.74 -1.10 -16.63
C VAL A 532 -19.34 -0.99 -15.99
N GLN A 533 -19.09 -1.66 -14.84
CA GLN A 533 -17.86 -1.58 -14.01
C GLN A 533 -17.45 -2.93 -13.33
N THR A 534 -16.16 -3.19 -13.07
CA THR A 534 -15.62 -4.19 -12.09
C THR A 534 -15.49 -3.61 -10.67
N GLN A 535 -15.06 -4.42 -9.69
CA GLN A 535 -15.06 -4.03 -8.27
C GLN A 535 -13.78 -3.30 -7.80
N VAL A 536 -12.60 -3.71 -8.25
CA VAL A 536 -11.32 -3.07 -7.86
C VAL A 536 -10.95 -2.07 -8.95
N GLU A 537 -10.61 -0.84 -8.57
CA GLU A 537 -10.17 0.18 -9.51
C GLU A 537 -8.71 -0.05 -9.96
N HIS A 538 -8.37 0.48 -11.13
CA HIS A 538 -7.43 -0.17 -12.03
C HIS A 538 -5.98 0.34 -11.97
N ASN A 539 -5.00 -0.56 -12.16
CA ASN A 539 -3.60 -0.21 -12.47
C ASN A 539 -3.43 -0.02 -14.00
N ASP A 540 -3.72 1.18 -14.52
CA ASP A 540 -3.46 1.69 -15.89
C ASP A 540 -3.12 0.65 -17.02
N GLY A 541 -4.13 0.20 -17.81
CA GLY A 541 -3.91 -0.49 -19.10
C GLY A 541 -4.72 -1.75 -19.49
N ASP A 542 -5.22 -2.60 -18.58
CA ASP A 542 -5.70 -3.97 -18.89
C ASP A 542 -7.21 -4.19 -18.68
N GLU A 543 -7.84 -4.97 -19.57
CA GLU A 543 -9.27 -5.30 -19.58
C GLU A 543 -9.59 -6.54 -18.71
N GLU A 544 -10.38 -6.39 -17.65
CA GLU A 544 -10.73 -7.47 -16.71
C GLU A 544 -12.24 -7.84 -16.74
N GLY A 545 -12.57 -9.13 -16.58
CA GLY A 545 -13.95 -9.59 -16.36
C GLY A 545 -14.86 -9.76 -17.60
N SER A 546 -16.18 -9.79 -17.38
CA SER A 546 -17.24 -10.07 -18.38
C SER A 546 -18.63 -9.67 -17.85
N LEU A 547 -19.30 -8.62 -18.38
CA LEU A 547 -20.35 -7.82 -17.70
C LEU A 547 -21.66 -7.48 -18.51
N GLN A 548 -22.72 -6.94 -17.85
CA GLN A 548 -24.06 -6.53 -18.42
C GLN A 548 -24.84 -5.45 -17.55
N ALA A 549 -25.89 -4.75 -18.07
CA ALA A 549 -26.67 -3.63 -17.43
C ALA A 549 -28.25 -3.60 -17.55
N GLU A 550 -28.98 -2.77 -16.73
CA GLU A 550 -30.49 -2.67 -16.59
C GLU A 550 -31.07 -1.21 -16.41
N TYR A 551 -32.34 -0.87 -16.80
CA TYR A 551 -32.98 0.49 -16.79
C TYR A 551 -34.48 0.63 -16.32
N ILE A 552 -34.94 1.81 -15.80
CA ILE A 552 -36.36 2.13 -15.38
C ILE A 552 -36.81 3.63 -15.56
N VAL A 553 -38.09 3.95 -15.92
CA VAL A 553 -38.67 5.34 -16.09
C VAL A 553 -40.08 5.57 -15.44
N GLU A 554 -40.40 6.80 -15.00
CA GLU A 554 -41.66 7.23 -14.33
C GLU A 554 -42.26 8.60 -14.80
N ARG A 555 -43.52 8.92 -14.43
CA ARG A 555 -44.25 10.20 -14.71
C ARG A 555 -44.85 10.85 -13.44
N GLY A 556 -44.99 12.19 -13.38
CA GLY A 556 -45.51 12.90 -12.20
C GLY A 556 -46.23 14.26 -12.38
N ASP A 557 -46.65 14.66 -13.60
CA ASP A 557 -47.52 15.84 -13.79
C ASP A 557 -49.02 15.57 -13.64
N ASP A 558 -49.43 14.30 -13.67
CA ASP A 558 -50.84 13.86 -13.60
C ASP A 558 -51.23 13.18 -12.28
N ALA A 559 -50.26 12.61 -11.55
CA ALA A 559 -50.46 11.92 -10.28
C ALA A 559 -49.16 11.91 -9.44
N ALA A 560 -49.14 11.11 -8.38
CA ALA A 560 -47.89 10.71 -7.74
C ALA A 560 -47.01 9.90 -8.72
N TRP A 561 -45.69 9.94 -8.49
CA TRP A 561 -44.71 9.26 -9.33
C TRP A 561 -44.96 7.74 -9.42
N HIS A 562 -44.97 7.21 -10.66
CA HIS A 562 -45.24 5.81 -10.94
C HIS A 562 -44.49 5.32 -12.19
N GLN A 563 -44.03 4.07 -12.18
CA GLN A 563 -43.30 3.46 -13.30
C GLN A 563 -44.15 3.31 -14.56
N VAL A 564 -43.53 3.59 -15.71
CA VAL A 564 -44.13 3.50 -17.04
C VAL A 564 -43.27 2.75 -18.07
N TRP A 565 -42.04 2.30 -17.75
CA TRP A 565 -41.11 1.56 -18.64
C TRP A 565 -39.83 0.98 -17.95
N SER A 566 -39.19 -0.09 -18.48
CA SER A 566 -37.92 -0.73 -18.03
C SER A 566 -37.31 -1.77 -19.03
N ASP A 567 -35.97 -2.03 -19.04
CA ASP A 567 -35.28 -3.02 -19.95
C ASP A 567 -33.77 -3.34 -19.60
N TYR A 568 -33.06 -4.23 -20.34
CA TYR A 568 -31.62 -4.66 -20.17
C TYR A 568 -30.70 -4.42 -21.41
N ARG A 569 -29.36 -4.47 -21.25
CA ARG A 569 -28.31 -4.42 -22.32
C ARG A 569 -26.93 -5.01 -21.89
N PRO A 570 -26.13 -5.64 -22.78
CA PRO A 570 -26.50 -6.23 -24.06
C PRO A 570 -27.61 -7.29 -23.92
N ASP A 571 -28.19 -7.73 -25.04
CA ASP A 571 -29.28 -8.72 -25.03
C ASP A 571 -28.78 -10.18 -24.89
N SER A 572 -27.48 -10.41 -25.09
CA SER A 572 -26.82 -11.71 -25.00
C SER A 572 -25.30 -11.57 -25.01
N GLY A 573 -24.58 -12.43 -24.28
CA GLY A 573 -23.12 -12.37 -24.18
C GLY A 573 -22.68 -11.50 -23.00
N TRP A 574 -21.38 -11.17 -22.99
CA TRP A 574 -20.75 -10.36 -21.95
C TRP A 574 -19.77 -9.39 -22.60
N ASP A 575 -19.73 -8.16 -22.11
CA ASP A 575 -18.79 -7.13 -22.56
C ASP A 575 -17.70 -6.88 -21.50
N PRO A 576 -16.50 -6.42 -21.89
CA PRO A 576 -15.44 -6.10 -20.93
C PRO A 576 -15.80 -4.87 -20.09
N ASP A 577 -14.96 -4.62 -19.08
CA ASP A 577 -15.13 -3.49 -18.18
C ASP A 577 -15.23 -2.12 -18.90
N GLY A 578 -15.99 -1.19 -18.31
CA GLY A 578 -16.10 0.20 -18.80
C GLY A 578 -17.05 0.44 -19.99
N THR A 579 -17.80 -0.56 -20.47
CA THR A 579 -18.66 -0.46 -21.68
C THR A 579 -19.94 0.39 -21.48
N LEU A 580 -20.32 1.23 -22.47
CA LEU A 580 -21.46 2.19 -22.42
C LEU A 580 -22.67 1.79 -23.29
N GLU A 581 -23.82 1.63 -22.66
CA GLU A 581 -25.09 1.15 -23.23
C GLU A 581 -26.14 2.24 -23.48
N LYS A 582 -27.00 2.08 -24.51
CA LYS A 582 -28.03 3.08 -24.94
C LYS A 582 -29.33 2.47 -25.48
N MET A 583 -30.48 3.13 -25.26
CA MET A 583 -31.81 2.65 -25.70
C MET A 583 -32.85 3.77 -25.94
N ARG A 584 -33.81 3.58 -26.88
CA ARG A 584 -34.99 4.47 -27.06
C ARG A 584 -36.19 4.00 -26.26
N THR A 585 -36.95 4.96 -25.70
CA THR A 585 -38.25 4.71 -25.06
C THR A 585 -39.41 4.67 -26.07
N THR A 586 -40.60 4.25 -25.61
CA THR A 586 -41.85 4.35 -26.37
C THR A 586 -42.57 5.69 -26.10
N ASN A 587 -43.30 6.22 -27.09
CA ASN A 587 -43.95 7.55 -27.06
C ASN A 587 -44.60 7.92 -25.71
N ARG A 588 -44.34 9.14 -25.24
CA ARG A 588 -44.91 9.79 -24.04
C ARG A 588 -45.80 10.98 -24.42
N ALA A 589 -46.51 11.58 -23.45
CA ALA A 589 -47.41 12.70 -23.68
C ALA A 589 -46.68 14.07 -23.72
N ASP A 590 -46.99 14.88 -24.74
CA ASP A 590 -46.50 16.27 -24.89
C ASP A 590 -47.07 17.17 -23.77
N GLY A 591 -46.30 18.16 -23.34
CA GLY A 591 -46.58 19.01 -22.17
C GLY A 591 -46.27 18.39 -20.80
N GLY A 592 -46.06 17.08 -20.68
CA GLY A 592 -45.90 16.35 -19.41
C GLY A 592 -44.48 16.28 -18.82
N LEU A 593 -44.34 15.70 -17.62
CA LEU A 593 -43.14 15.73 -16.74
C LEU A 593 -42.75 14.31 -16.21
N TYR A 594 -41.47 13.93 -16.31
CA TYR A 594 -40.99 12.51 -16.22
C TYR A 594 -39.64 12.29 -15.47
N ARG A 595 -39.22 11.03 -15.15
CA ARG A 595 -37.89 10.64 -14.56
C ARG A 595 -37.30 9.21 -14.87
N LEU A 596 -35.98 8.91 -14.66
CA LEU A 596 -35.17 7.69 -15.11
C LEU A 596 -34.05 7.11 -14.13
N LYS A 597 -33.63 5.79 -14.11
CA LYS A 597 -32.47 5.12 -13.35
C LYS A 597 -31.89 3.71 -13.87
N ALA A 598 -30.74 3.12 -13.38
CA ALA A 598 -30.01 1.85 -13.87
C ALA A 598 -29.00 1.01 -12.92
N ARG A 599 -28.46 -0.24 -13.24
CA ARG A 599 -27.43 -1.17 -12.51
C ARG A 599 -26.56 -2.23 -13.34
N THR A 600 -25.63 -3.09 -12.78
CA THR A 600 -24.62 -4.08 -13.44
C THR A 600 -24.54 -5.60 -12.96
N GLN A 601 -23.88 -6.55 -13.70
CA GLN A 601 -23.65 -8.04 -13.44
C GLN A 601 -22.27 -8.65 -13.93
N SER A 602 -21.79 -9.86 -13.47
CA SER A 602 -20.60 -10.68 -13.92
C SER A 602 -20.73 -12.24 -13.78
N HIS A 603 -19.86 -13.08 -14.42
CA HIS A 603 -19.91 -14.58 -14.46
C HIS A 603 -18.54 -15.33 -14.38
N TRP A 604 -18.47 -16.57 -13.85
CA TRP A 604 -17.23 -17.43 -13.79
C TRP A 604 -17.45 -18.95 -13.99
N SER A 605 -16.37 -19.71 -14.30
CA SER A 605 -16.36 -21.18 -14.37
C SER A 605 -15.00 -21.81 -13.97
N TYR A 606 -14.99 -22.82 -13.08
CA TYR A 606 -13.79 -23.60 -12.69
C TYR A 606 -14.17 -25.02 -12.25
N GLY A 607 -13.34 -26.02 -12.58
CA GLY A 607 -13.53 -27.41 -12.09
C GLY A 607 -14.90 -28.04 -12.37
N GLY A 608 -15.61 -27.57 -13.41
CA GLY A 608 -16.98 -28.01 -13.74
C GLY A 608 -18.11 -27.32 -12.97
N LYS A 609 -17.84 -26.21 -12.25
CA LYS A 609 -18.82 -25.36 -11.55
C LYS A 609 -18.85 -23.95 -12.16
N SER A 610 -19.97 -23.23 -12.05
CA SER A 610 -20.13 -21.84 -12.51
C SER A 610 -21.10 -21.01 -11.66
N GLY A 611 -21.06 -19.67 -11.78
CA GLY A 611 -21.97 -18.77 -11.05
C GLY A 611 -21.90 -17.29 -11.50
N ASP A 612 -22.87 -16.48 -11.02
CA ASP A 612 -23.04 -15.04 -11.34
C ASP A 612 -22.83 -14.12 -10.11
N LEU A 613 -22.50 -12.84 -10.35
CA LEU A 613 -22.28 -11.77 -9.35
C LEU A 613 -22.97 -10.45 -9.81
N PHE A 614 -23.40 -9.55 -8.90
CA PHE A 614 -24.26 -8.36 -9.21
C PHE A 614 -23.91 -7.07 -8.42
N SER A 615 -24.40 -5.91 -8.87
CA SER A 615 -24.25 -4.59 -8.19
C SER A 615 -25.56 -3.76 -8.02
N SER A 616 -25.42 -2.52 -7.49
CA SER A 616 -26.48 -1.59 -7.04
C SER A 616 -26.97 -0.54 -8.08
N TYR A 617 -28.05 0.20 -7.75
CA TYR A 617 -28.79 1.13 -8.66
C TYR A 617 -28.46 2.66 -8.55
N SER A 618 -28.73 3.44 -9.60
CA SER A 618 -28.44 4.90 -9.74
C SER A 618 -29.58 5.93 -9.41
N LYS A 619 -29.30 7.24 -9.57
CA LYS A 619 -30.17 8.43 -9.25
C LYS A 619 -31.19 8.81 -10.36
N TRP A 620 -32.17 9.69 -10.05
CA TRP A 620 -33.25 10.17 -10.95
C TRP A 620 -32.95 11.46 -11.75
N CYS A 621 -33.39 11.54 -13.01
CA CYS A 621 -33.27 12.71 -13.93
C CYS A 621 -34.62 13.26 -14.45
N TYR A 622 -34.93 14.56 -14.36
CA TYR A 622 -36.24 15.16 -14.75
C TYR A 622 -36.26 15.84 -16.14
N PHE A 623 -37.41 15.79 -16.83
CA PHE A 623 -37.60 16.49 -18.12
C PHE A 623 -39.08 16.82 -18.43
N LYS A 624 -39.31 17.85 -19.26
CA LYS A 624 -40.63 18.27 -19.75
C LYS A 624 -40.67 18.31 -21.28
N ILE A 625 -41.76 17.85 -21.88
CA ILE A 625 -41.94 17.88 -23.34
C ILE A 625 -42.67 19.17 -23.78
N ASP A 626 -42.12 19.90 -24.77
CA ASP A 626 -42.78 20.98 -25.53
C ASP A 626 -42.24 20.98 -26.96
N SER A 627 -43.03 20.46 -27.90
CA SER A 627 -42.66 20.33 -29.31
C SER A 627 -42.62 21.65 -30.11
N THR A 628 -42.97 22.80 -29.51
CA THR A 628 -43.21 24.09 -30.20
C THR A 628 -42.25 25.22 -29.81
N ALA A 629 -41.32 24.98 -28.89
CA ALA A 629 -40.27 25.91 -28.51
C ALA A 629 -39.20 26.06 -29.62
N PRO A 630 -38.37 27.13 -29.61
CA PRO A 630 -37.25 27.25 -30.54
C PRO A 630 -36.31 26.03 -30.45
N LYS A 631 -35.69 25.67 -31.57
CA LYS A 631 -34.76 24.54 -31.63
C LYS A 631 -33.35 24.99 -31.30
N ALA A 632 -32.48 24.03 -31.02
CA ALA A 632 -31.06 24.27 -30.76
C ALA A 632 -30.43 25.13 -31.89
N PRO A 633 -29.86 26.31 -31.58
CA PRO A 633 -29.21 27.17 -32.57
C PRO A 633 -27.89 26.58 -33.10
N VAL A 634 -27.31 27.22 -34.12
CA VAL A 634 -26.04 26.80 -34.71
C VAL A 634 -24.90 27.70 -34.22
N ILE A 635 -23.82 27.09 -33.72
CA ILE A 635 -22.63 27.76 -33.21
C ILE A 635 -21.44 27.41 -34.10
N THR A 636 -20.64 28.41 -34.49
CA THR A 636 -19.39 28.22 -35.25
C THR A 636 -18.25 29.02 -34.61
N THR A 637 -17.06 28.41 -34.47
CA THR A 637 -15.90 29.01 -33.79
C THR A 637 -14.87 29.63 -34.75
N GLY A 638 -13.94 30.40 -34.18
CA GLY A 638 -12.71 30.89 -34.80
C GLY A 638 -11.55 30.83 -33.80
N SER A 639 -10.35 31.20 -34.26
CA SER A 639 -9.08 31.04 -33.54
C SER A 639 -9.11 31.50 -32.06
N PRO A 640 -8.42 30.80 -31.14
CA PRO A 640 -7.62 29.58 -31.34
C PRO A 640 -8.41 28.27 -31.18
N TYR A 641 -9.64 28.33 -30.66
CA TYR A 641 -10.41 27.15 -30.28
C TYR A 641 -11.03 26.42 -31.48
N THR A 642 -11.23 25.13 -31.30
CA THR A 642 -11.82 24.21 -32.29
C THR A 642 -12.96 23.43 -31.66
N ALA A 643 -13.98 23.11 -32.46
CA ALA A 643 -15.09 22.27 -32.01
C ALA A 643 -14.56 20.87 -31.64
N CYS A 644 -14.93 20.38 -30.46
CA CYS A 644 -14.80 18.98 -30.16
C CYS A 644 -15.76 18.17 -31.04
N ASN A 645 -15.25 17.12 -31.65
CA ASN A 645 -16.01 16.12 -32.39
C ASN A 645 -15.68 14.72 -31.85
N THR A 646 -16.38 13.69 -32.34
CA THR A 646 -16.27 12.31 -31.86
C THR A 646 -14.87 11.72 -31.92
N ASN A 647 -13.99 12.24 -32.77
CA ASN A 647 -12.66 11.68 -33.02
C ASN A 647 -11.53 12.64 -32.61
N LEU A 648 -11.85 13.90 -32.28
CA LEU A 648 -10.88 14.94 -31.95
C LEU A 648 -11.51 16.04 -31.11
N CYS A 649 -11.05 16.15 -29.87
CA CYS A 649 -11.35 17.24 -28.93
C CYS A 649 -10.03 17.87 -28.47
N GLU A 650 -9.28 18.40 -29.44
CA GLU A 650 -7.92 18.87 -29.21
C GLU A 650 -7.89 20.08 -28.27
N GLY A 651 -7.08 20.00 -27.21
CA GLY A 651 -6.83 21.12 -26.33
C GLY A 651 -6.12 22.24 -27.08
N LYS A 652 -6.82 23.34 -27.35
CA LYS A 652 -6.25 24.53 -27.99
C LYS A 652 -6.15 25.68 -26.99
N GLY A 653 -5.29 26.65 -27.29
CA GLY A 653 -5.03 27.77 -26.37
C GLY A 653 -4.57 27.27 -24.99
N GLY A 654 -5.03 27.95 -23.95
CA GLY A 654 -4.80 27.61 -22.54
C GLY A 654 -5.69 28.51 -21.65
N PRO A 655 -5.65 28.32 -20.32
CA PRO A 655 -6.14 29.28 -19.34
C PRO A 655 -5.76 30.73 -19.73
N GLY A 656 -6.74 31.63 -19.80
CA GLY A 656 -6.51 33.06 -20.09
C GLY A 656 -6.42 33.45 -21.57
N VAL A 657 -6.51 32.51 -22.52
CA VAL A 657 -6.39 32.81 -23.96
C VAL A 657 -7.76 33.20 -24.58
N PRO A 658 -7.90 34.34 -25.30
CA PRO A 658 -9.18 34.74 -25.88
C PRO A 658 -9.51 34.01 -27.20
N GLY A 659 -10.77 33.61 -27.39
CA GLY A 659 -11.31 33.07 -28.64
C GLY A 659 -12.50 33.83 -29.22
N SER A 660 -13.01 33.37 -30.37
CA SER A 660 -14.08 34.03 -31.15
C SER A 660 -15.16 33.05 -31.60
N PHE A 661 -16.44 33.43 -31.51
CA PHE A 661 -17.58 32.55 -31.79
C PHE A 661 -18.72 33.28 -32.51
N THR A 662 -19.50 32.58 -33.33
CA THR A 662 -20.65 33.13 -34.10
C THR A 662 -21.90 32.27 -33.91
N PHE A 663 -23.05 32.93 -33.69
CA PHE A 663 -24.34 32.29 -33.44
C PHE A 663 -25.32 32.54 -34.59
N LYS A 664 -26.10 31.51 -34.97
CA LYS A 664 -27.07 31.52 -36.07
C LYS A 664 -28.35 30.76 -35.68
N PRO A 665 -29.52 31.06 -36.29
CA PRO A 665 -30.77 30.39 -35.97
C PRO A 665 -30.74 28.94 -36.44
N ASN A 666 -31.56 28.08 -35.83
CA ASN A 666 -31.87 26.79 -36.43
C ASN A 666 -32.54 27.00 -37.81
N ALA A 667 -32.28 26.14 -38.78
CA ALA A 667 -32.85 26.28 -40.13
C ALA A 667 -34.39 26.24 -40.15
N ALA A 668 -35.03 25.61 -39.15
CA ALA A 668 -36.48 25.57 -39.01
C ALA A 668 -37.08 26.90 -38.46
N ASP A 669 -36.32 27.64 -37.66
CA ASP A 669 -36.81 28.82 -36.94
C ASP A 669 -36.66 30.09 -37.80
N LYS A 670 -37.67 30.97 -37.78
CA LYS A 670 -37.73 32.17 -38.64
C LYS A 670 -37.89 33.48 -37.88
N ASP A 671 -38.14 33.40 -36.58
CA ASP A 671 -38.54 34.50 -35.71
C ASP A 671 -37.58 34.69 -34.51
N ILE A 672 -36.28 34.44 -34.71
CA ILE A 672 -35.24 34.64 -33.70
C ILE A 672 -34.83 36.13 -33.60
N ALA A 673 -34.95 36.69 -32.40
CA ALA A 673 -34.65 38.09 -32.09
C ALA A 673 -33.25 38.31 -31.48
N GLY A 674 -32.64 37.26 -30.92
CA GLY A 674 -31.30 37.32 -30.33
C GLY A 674 -30.95 36.04 -29.58
N TYR A 675 -29.81 36.07 -28.90
CA TYR A 675 -29.25 34.93 -28.17
C TYR A 675 -28.88 35.34 -26.74
N ARG A 676 -28.91 34.37 -25.83
CA ARG A 676 -28.13 34.42 -24.60
C ARG A 676 -27.02 33.38 -24.68
N TRP A 677 -25.83 33.73 -24.20
CA TRP A 677 -24.69 32.84 -24.18
C TRP A 677 -23.89 33.01 -22.89
N ARG A 678 -23.23 31.94 -22.49
CA ARG A 678 -22.15 31.96 -21.50
C ARG A 678 -21.18 30.83 -21.80
N LEU A 679 -19.93 31.01 -21.41
CA LEU A 679 -19.17 29.80 -21.12
C LEU A 679 -19.90 29.07 -20.00
N LEU A 680 -19.97 27.75 -20.11
CA LEU A 680 -20.46 26.86 -19.07
C LEU A 680 -19.77 27.18 -17.74
N THR A 681 -18.53 27.63 -17.85
CA THR A 681 -17.57 28.14 -16.87
C THR A 681 -17.61 29.65 -16.52
N THR A 682 -18.64 30.38 -16.95
CA THR A 682 -18.92 31.79 -16.57
C THR A 682 -20.32 31.91 -15.96
N THR A 683 -20.51 32.79 -14.96
CA THR A 683 -21.65 32.74 -14.01
C THR A 683 -22.97 32.86 -14.75
N ALA A 684 -24.07 32.35 -14.19
CA ALA A 684 -25.37 32.62 -14.81
C ALA A 684 -25.69 34.14 -14.83
N LYS A 685 -25.01 34.96 -14.01
CA LYS A 685 -25.01 36.43 -14.08
C LYS A 685 -24.11 37.00 -15.19
N GLU A 686 -23.03 36.30 -15.54
CA GLU A 686 -22.19 36.55 -16.72
C GLU A 686 -22.80 36.01 -18.02
N THR A 687 -24.04 35.49 -18.00
CA THR A 687 -24.82 35.25 -19.22
C THR A 687 -24.96 36.56 -19.98
N LYS A 688 -24.29 36.65 -21.13
CA LYS A 688 -24.30 37.85 -21.98
C LYS A 688 -25.39 37.66 -23.04
N THR A 689 -26.20 38.70 -23.23
CA THR A 689 -27.19 38.74 -24.30
C THR A 689 -26.63 39.47 -25.51
N VAL A 690 -26.95 38.96 -26.70
CA VAL A 690 -26.62 39.62 -27.96
C VAL A 690 -27.86 39.68 -28.86
N SER A 691 -28.13 40.86 -29.40
CA SER A 691 -29.30 41.14 -30.23
C SER A 691 -28.99 40.95 -31.71
N GLY A 692 -29.96 40.46 -32.48
CA GLY A 692 -29.84 40.22 -33.91
C GLY A 692 -29.89 38.73 -34.25
N SER A 693 -30.29 38.42 -35.49
CA SER A 693 -30.49 37.05 -35.95
C SER A 693 -29.19 36.29 -36.22
N THR A 694 -28.06 36.97 -36.45
CA THR A 694 -26.73 36.36 -36.55
C THR A 694 -25.70 37.32 -35.98
N VAL A 695 -24.86 36.84 -35.05
CA VAL A 695 -23.92 37.68 -34.29
C VAL A 695 -22.59 36.97 -34.11
N THR A 696 -21.48 37.69 -34.25
CA THR A 696 -20.13 37.25 -33.87
C THR A 696 -19.69 37.92 -32.57
N VAL A 697 -19.15 37.14 -31.65
CA VAL A 697 -18.68 37.52 -30.33
C VAL A 697 -17.16 37.32 -30.26
N PRO A 698 -16.37 38.40 -30.24
CA PRO A 698 -14.94 38.33 -29.95
C PRO A 698 -14.67 38.27 -28.43
N ASN A 699 -13.51 37.75 -28.05
CA ASN A 699 -12.99 37.71 -26.68
C ASN A 699 -13.84 36.86 -25.72
N VAL A 700 -14.21 35.66 -26.15
CA VAL A 700 -14.62 34.59 -25.25
C VAL A 700 -13.35 33.97 -24.67
N THR A 701 -12.93 34.44 -23.49
CA THR A 701 -11.73 33.99 -22.79
C THR A 701 -12.12 32.98 -21.70
N PRO A 702 -11.78 31.69 -21.85
CA PRO A 702 -11.77 30.77 -20.74
C PRO A 702 -10.66 31.16 -19.79
N SER A 703 -11.01 31.34 -18.53
CA SER A 703 -10.06 31.47 -17.43
C SER A 703 -9.30 30.17 -17.17
N LEU A 704 -9.81 29.03 -17.68
CA LEU A 704 -9.39 27.68 -17.27
C LEU A 704 -9.09 26.73 -18.42
N SER A 705 -8.41 25.66 -18.04
CA SER A 705 -8.12 24.50 -18.85
C SER A 705 -9.27 23.49 -18.89
N GLY A 706 -9.06 22.37 -19.60
CA GLY A 706 -10.01 21.27 -19.67
C GLY A 706 -11.15 21.53 -20.66
N THR A 707 -12.16 20.66 -20.63
CA THR A 707 -13.33 20.81 -21.49
C THR A 707 -14.10 22.06 -21.09
N GLN A 708 -14.07 23.05 -21.96
CA GLN A 708 -14.94 24.20 -21.89
C GLN A 708 -16.10 23.96 -22.84
N VAL A 709 -17.20 24.64 -22.57
CA VAL A 709 -18.33 24.62 -23.48
C VAL A 709 -18.93 26.01 -23.49
N LEU A 710 -19.54 26.35 -24.61
CA LEU A 710 -20.31 27.58 -24.80
C LEU A 710 -21.77 27.17 -25.06
N SER A 711 -22.64 27.37 -24.07
CA SER A 711 -24.09 27.16 -24.22
C SER A 711 -24.72 28.42 -24.79
N VAL A 712 -25.58 28.21 -25.78
CA VAL A 712 -26.28 29.27 -26.51
C VAL A 712 -27.73 28.86 -26.69
N GLU A 713 -28.64 29.76 -26.32
CA GLU A 713 -30.08 29.57 -26.53
C GLU A 713 -30.63 30.71 -27.40
N ALA A 714 -31.49 30.35 -28.33
CA ALA A 714 -32.19 31.29 -29.20
C ALA A 714 -33.45 31.83 -28.51
N LYS A 715 -33.74 33.11 -28.71
CA LYS A 715 -34.96 33.78 -28.24
C LYS A 715 -35.90 34.06 -29.41
N ASP A 716 -37.14 33.57 -29.36
CA ASP A 716 -38.15 33.95 -30.35
C ASP A 716 -38.74 35.36 -30.09
N VAL A 717 -39.44 35.93 -31.08
CA VAL A 717 -40.15 37.22 -30.93
C VAL A 717 -41.22 37.22 -29.84
N ARG A 718 -41.70 36.06 -29.39
CA ARG A 718 -42.65 35.89 -28.28
C ARG A 718 -41.95 35.84 -26.91
N SER A 719 -40.62 35.97 -26.89
CA SER A 719 -39.76 35.84 -25.71
C SER A 719 -39.73 34.45 -25.05
N ARG A 720 -39.97 33.39 -25.82
CA ARG A 720 -39.71 32.01 -25.39
C ARG A 720 -38.25 31.64 -25.66
N TRP A 721 -37.68 30.84 -24.77
CA TRP A 721 -36.38 30.19 -24.94
C TRP A 721 -36.59 28.76 -25.45
N GLY A 722 -35.60 28.24 -26.17
CA GLY A 722 -35.65 26.93 -26.83
C GLY A 722 -34.84 25.84 -26.16
N ALA A 723 -34.64 24.74 -26.87
CA ALA A 723 -33.61 23.76 -26.52
C ALA A 723 -32.21 24.41 -26.62
N PRO A 724 -31.27 24.09 -25.70
CA PRO A 724 -29.91 24.61 -25.77
C PRO A 724 -29.15 24.04 -26.97
N ALA A 725 -28.20 24.81 -27.49
CA ALA A 725 -27.08 24.29 -28.25
C ALA A 725 -25.80 24.48 -27.44
N GLU A 726 -24.98 23.45 -27.39
CA GLU A 726 -23.69 23.45 -26.72
C GLU A 726 -22.58 23.34 -27.75
N PHE A 727 -21.58 24.21 -27.62
CA PHE A 727 -20.35 24.13 -28.38
C PHE A 727 -19.22 23.74 -27.44
N THR A 728 -18.91 22.45 -27.39
CA THR A 728 -17.82 21.88 -26.61
C THR A 728 -16.48 22.17 -27.29
N PHE A 729 -15.51 22.67 -26.54
CA PHE A 729 -14.15 22.92 -26.99
C PHE A 729 -13.16 22.69 -25.85
N LYS A 730 -12.11 21.92 -26.08
CA LYS A 730 -11.09 21.68 -25.05
C LYS A 730 -10.13 22.87 -25.02
N VAL A 731 -9.99 23.48 -23.87
CA VAL A 731 -8.80 24.27 -23.54
C VAL A 731 -7.73 23.29 -23.08
N ALA A 732 -6.49 23.48 -23.52
CA ALA A 732 -5.40 22.60 -23.10
C ALA A 732 -5.31 22.55 -21.55
N PRO A 733 -5.27 21.34 -20.94
CA PRO A 733 -4.98 21.13 -19.53
C PRO A 733 -3.82 21.99 -19.02
N ALA A 734 -3.96 22.48 -17.80
CA ALA A 734 -2.89 22.39 -16.83
C ALA A 734 -2.83 20.90 -16.40
N SER A 735 -1.69 20.23 -16.57
CA SER A 735 -1.39 18.84 -16.18
C SER A 735 -1.10 18.63 -14.68
N GLY A 736 -1.19 19.66 -13.85
CA GLY A 736 -0.85 19.65 -12.42
C GLY A 736 -1.58 20.73 -11.61
N PRO A 737 -1.11 21.06 -10.38
CA PRO A 737 -1.69 22.14 -9.60
C PRO A 737 -1.50 23.50 -10.29
N SER A 738 -2.48 24.38 -10.15
CA SER A 738 -2.42 25.77 -10.61
C SER A 738 -1.91 26.74 -9.53
N GLY A 739 -1.65 26.22 -8.32
CA GLY A 739 -0.93 26.90 -7.24
C GLY A 739 -0.59 25.91 -6.12
N THR A 740 0.61 26.01 -5.53
CA THR A 740 1.08 25.14 -4.44
C THR A 740 1.94 25.96 -3.47
N TRP A 741 1.70 25.84 -2.16
CA TRP A 741 2.43 26.54 -1.11
C TRP A 741 2.76 25.55 0.01
N HIS A 742 4.02 25.12 0.07
CA HIS A 742 4.55 24.24 1.13
C HIS A 742 4.76 24.97 2.46
N PHE A 743 4.88 26.30 2.44
CA PHE A 743 5.16 27.14 3.62
C PHE A 743 6.53 26.87 4.30
N ASP A 744 7.47 26.29 3.56
CA ASP A 744 8.86 26.01 3.95
C ASP A 744 9.84 27.18 3.65
N ASP A 745 9.33 28.31 3.12
CA ASP A 745 10.10 29.46 2.64
C ASP A 745 10.97 30.19 3.68
N GLY A 746 10.77 29.93 4.98
CA GLY A 746 11.54 30.56 6.04
C GLY A 746 11.44 29.85 7.39
N ALA A 747 12.56 29.85 8.12
CA ALA A 747 12.57 29.45 9.53
C ALA A 747 11.80 30.46 10.41
N PRO A 748 11.38 30.08 11.64
CA PRO A 748 10.85 31.00 12.64
C PRO A 748 11.74 32.24 12.82
N ASP A 749 11.12 33.41 13.00
CA ASP A 749 11.76 34.73 13.16
C ASP A 749 12.73 35.18 12.02
N SER A 750 12.78 34.46 10.88
CA SER A 750 13.65 34.78 9.73
C SER A 750 13.36 36.14 9.05
N GLY A 751 12.18 36.71 9.27
CA GLY A 751 11.72 37.94 8.60
C GLY A 751 11.25 37.76 7.16
N VAL A 752 11.23 36.52 6.64
CA VAL A 752 10.59 36.20 5.35
C VAL A 752 9.07 36.32 5.49
N THR A 753 8.42 37.03 4.56
CA THR A 753 6.97 37.34 4.60
C THR A 753 6.23 36.97 3.31
N VAL A 754 6.85 36.18 2.44
CA VAL A 754 6.24 35.66 1.22
C VAL A 754 6.33 34.15 1.27
N ALA A 755 5.18 33.49 1.13
CA ALA A 755 5.10 32.08 0.78
C ALA A 755 5.02 31.99 -0.75
N LYS A 756 5.97 31.29 -1.37
CA LYS A 756 6.05 31.16 -2.83
C LYS A 756 5.01 30.19 -3.33
N ASP A 757 4.49 30.49 -4.51
CA ASP A 757 3.79 29.49 -5.30
C ASP A 757 4.82 28.61 -6.02
N THR A 758 4.91 27.33 -5.65
CA THR A 758 5.83 26.33 -6.20
C THR A 758 5.20 25.46 -7.28
N ALA A 759 3.91 25.65 -7.60
CA ALA A 759 3.25 24.89 -8.65
C ALA A 759 4.06 24.91 -9.95
N THR A 760 3.98 23.87 -10.77
CA THR A 760 4.70 23.84 -12.04
C THR A 760 3.96 24.60 -13.15
N GLU A 761 2.69 24.96 -12.94
CA GLU A 761 1.77 25.36 -14.01
C GLU A 761 0.94 26.61 -13.70
N GLY A 762 0.23 27.14 -14.69
CA GLY A 762 -0.51 28.39 -14.55
C GLY A 762 0.40 29.61 -14.37
N THR A 763 -0.15 30.68 -13.79
CA THR A 763 0.61 31.86 -13.34
C THR A 763 0.94 31.69 -11.86
N ARG A 764 2.09 32.17 -11.38
CA ARG A 764 2.40 32.10 -9.94
C ARG A 764 1.62 33.13 -9.14
N HIS A 765 1.04 32.67 -8.03
CA HIS A 765 0.19 33.45 -7.14
C HIS A 765 0.79 33.55 -5.73
N ASP A 766 2.08 33.92 -5.60
CA ASP A 766 2.78 34.13 -4.32
C ASP A 766 1.89 34.80 -3.25
N ALA A 767 1.88 34.22 -2.05
CA ALA A 767 1.06 34.68 -0.94
C ALA A 767 1.90 35.55 0.01
N THR A 768 1.45 36.78 0.26
CA THR A 768 2.10 37.68 1.23
C THR A 768 1.49 37.48 2.62
N LEU A 769 2.33 37.28 3.63
CA LEU A 769 1.94 37.22 5.03
C LEU A 769 1.65 38.64 5.56
N HIS A 770 0.57 38.79 6.32
CA HIS A 770 0.08 40.09 6.75
C HIS A 770 -0.21 40.16 8.25
N THR A 771 0.04 41.36 8.81
CA THR A 771 -0.06 41.75 10.23
C THR A 771 0.97 41.06 11.15
N ALA A 772 1.20 41.64 12.32
CA ALA A 772 1.96 40.96 13.36
C ALA A 772 1.14 39.77 13.87
N GLY A 773 1.72 38.56 13.83
CA GLY A 773 1.01 37.31 14.17
C GLY A 773 0.97 36.27 13.06
N ALA A 774 1.36 36.62 11.83
CA ALA A 774 1.69 35.66 10.77
C ALA A 774 3.21 35.39 10.77
N GLY A 775 3.63 34.14 10.61
CA GLY A 775 5.04 33.74 10.58
C GLY A 775 5.23 32.26 10.26
N TRP A 776 6.36 31.70 10.64
CA TRP A 776 6.74 30.30 10.37
C TRP A 776 6.87 29.49 11.66
N SER A 777 6.60 28.19 11.61
CA SER A 777 6.75 27.26 12.73
C SER A 777 7.43 25.97 12.28
N GLY A 778 8.44 25.51 13.02
CA GLY A 778 8.98 24.14 12.91
C GLY A 778 8.08 23.11 13.59
N LEU A 779 6.77 23.22 13.37
CA LEU A 779 5.80 22.14 13.60
C LEU A 779 5.08 22.04 12.27
N ALA A 780 5.47 21.10 11.45
CA ALA A 780 5.03 20.95 10.07
C ALA A 780 4.34 19.58 9.91
N ARG A 781 3.69 19.36 8.78
CA ARG A 781 3.05 18.08 8.50
C ARG A 781 4.03 17.05 7.94
N ARG A 782 5.12 17.47 7.27
CA ARG A 782 6.11 16.56 6.65
C ARG A 782 7.25 16.09 7.57
N GLY A 783 7.36 16.65 8.79
CA GLY A 783 8.34 16.23 9.80
C GLY A 783 9.31 17.33 10.27
N ASP A 784 10.25 16.96 11.15
CA ASP A 784 11.21 17.85 11.85
C ASP A 784 12.11 18.73 10.95
N ALA A 785 12.22 18.42 9.66
CA ALA A 785 13.04 19.18 8.71
C ALA A 785 12.27 20.33 8.00
N ASP A 786 10.97 20.45 8.25
CA ASP A 786 10.02 21.27 7.50
C ASP A 786 9.40 22.43 8.32
N TYR A 787 8.72 23.37 7.66
CA TYR A 787 8.04 24.50 8.31
C TYR A 787 6.61 24.70 7.81
N SER A 788 5.75 25.24 8.68
CA SER A 788 4.36 25.60 8.35
C SER A 788 4.04 27.08 8.61
N LEU A 789 2.97 27.57 7.97
CA LEU A 789 2.44 28.92 8.18
C LEU A 789 1.78 29.03 9.55
N TRP A 790 2.41 29.75 10.47
CA TRP A 790 1.91 30.01 11.81
C TRP A 790 1.00 31.25 11.88
N MET A 791 -0.16 31.09 12.49
CA MET A 791 -1.18 32.12 12.73
C MET A 791 -1.83 31.97 14.12
N ASP A 792 -1.03 31.71 15.16
CA ASP A 792 -1.56 31.48 16.52
C ASP A 792 -0.91 32.34 17.62
N SER A 793 -0.95 33.65 17.45
CA SER A 793 -0.46 34.56 18.49
C SER A 793 -1.34 34.51 19.74
N SER A 794 -0.73 34.30 20.90
CA SER A 794 -1.38 34.46 22.21
C SER A 794 -1.72 35.93 22.53
N VAL A 795 -1.17 36.89 21.77
CA VAL A 795 -1.40 38.33 21.91
C VAL A 795 -2.69 38.73 21.16
N PRO A 796 -3.74 39.25 21.84
CA PRO A 796 -5.06 39.45 21.22
C PRO A 796 -5.11 40.36 20.00
N GLU A 797 -4.29 41.42 19.95
CA GLU A 797 -4.21 42.32 18.80
C GLU A 797 -3.63 41.67 17.54
N ASN A 798 -2.84 40.60 17.72
CA ASN A 798 -2.17 39.84 16.67
C ASN A 798 -2.98 38.63 16.16
N GLN A 799 -4.15 38.36 16.76
CA GLN A 799 -5.07 37.27 16.36
C GLN A 799 -5.89 37.63 15.09
N LYS A 800 -5.26 38.36 14.17
CA LYS A 800 -5.81 38.81 12.87
C LYS A 800 -4.83 38.54 11.73
N ALA A 801 -3.92 37.61 11.96
CA ALA A 801 -2.97 37.06 11.00
C ALA A 801 -3.71 36.44 9.81
N TYR A 802 -3.12 36.60 8.62
CA TYR A 802 -3.53 35.95 7.39
C TYR A 802 -2.39 36.01 6.37
N ALA A 803 -2.44 35.17 5.34
CA ALA A 803 -1.71 35.40 4.09
C ALA A 803 -2.70 35.61 2.93
N ALA A 804 -2.25 36.24 1.85
CA ALA A 804 -3.08 36.49 0.68
C ALA A 804 -2.30 36.54 -0.63
N THR A 805 -2.86 35.96 -1.69
CA THR A 805 -2.37 36.16 -3.06
C THR A 805 -2.84 37.52 -3.60
N ALA A 806 -2.19 38.03 -4.65
CA ALA A 806 -2.59 39.29 -5.28
C ALA A 806 -3.85 39.18 -6.17
N THR A 807 -4.09 38.00 -6.74
CA THR A 807 -5.16 37.71 -7.73
C THR A 807 -5.75 36.32 -7.49
N PRO A 808 -7.00 36.03 -7.91
CA PRO A 808 -7.59 34.70 -7.73
C PRO A 808 -6.69 33.60 -8.31
N ALA A 809 -6.35 32.60 -7.49
CA ALA A 809 -5.53 31.45 -7.90
C ALA A 809 -6.34 30.35 -8.64
N VAL A 810 -7.68 30.43 -8.58
CA VAL A 810 -8.61 29.59 -9.32
C VAL A 810 -9.78 30.43 -9.83
N ASN A 811 -10.35 30.09 -10.99
CA ASN A 811 -11.72 30.52 -11.28
C ASN A 811 -12.64 29.72 -10.39
N THR A 812 -13.07 30.34 -9.30
CA THR A 812 -14.00 29.72 -8.37
C THR A 812 -15.35 29.40 -8.98
N LYS A 813 -15.62 29.80 -10.21
CA LYS A 813 -16.87 29.44 -10.81
C LYS A 813 -16.93 27.94 -11.17
N ASP A 814 -15.81 27.32 -11.51
CA ASP A 814 -15.82 26.05 -12.25
C ASP A 814 -15.18 24.95 -11.45
N SER A 815 -15.15 23.74 -12.01
CA SER A 815 -14.50 22.60 -11.40
C SER A 815 -13.09 22.99 -10.90
N PHE A 816 -12.92 22.99 -9.57
CA PHE A 816 -11.67 23.27 -8.87
C PHE A 816 -11.59 22.40 -7.63
N THR A 817 -10.37 22.14 -7.21
CA THR A 817 -10.08 21.56 -5.90
C THR A 817 -9.11 22.47 -5.19
N LEU A 818 -9.29 22.58 -3.88
CA LEU A 818 -8.31 23.11 -2.96
C LEU A 818 -8.06 22.08 -1.87
N SER A 819 -6.83 22.01 -1.38
CA SER A 819 -6.45 21.25 -0.21
C SER A 819 -5.59 22.09 0.73
N ALA A 820 -5.56 21.70 2.00
CA ALA A 820 -4.72 22.27 3.04
C ALA A 820 -4.58 21.25 4.17
N TRP A 821 -3.39 21.13 4.75
CA TRP A 821 -3.27 20.61 6.11
C TRP A 821 -3.48 21.76 7.11
N ALA A 822 -4.28 21.51 8.15
CA ALA A 822 -4.67 22.51 9.13
C ALA A 822 -4.52 21.98 10.56
N TYR A 823 -3.78 22.71 11.38
CA TYR A 823 -3.57 22.45 12.80
C TYR A 823 -4.34 23.50 13.61
N LEU A 824 -5.63 23.25 13.89
CA LEU A 824 -6.50 24.20 14.59
C LEU A 824 -6.22 24.21 16.11
N THR A 825 -6.03 25.38 16.73
CA THR A 825 -5.72 25.47 18.18
C THR A 825 -6.82 26.10 19.04
N ASP A 826 -7.79 26.79 18.42
CA ASP A 826 -8.96 27.37 19.05
C ASP A 826 -10.24 26.88 18.33
N ALA A 827 -11.24 26.47 19.11
CA ALA A 827 -12.54 26.01 18.62
C ALA A 827 -13.70 26.90 19.13
N SER A 828 -13.38 28.04 19.77
CA SER A 828 -14.36 28.95 20.35
C SER A 828 -15.04 29.89 19.34
N GLN A 829 -14.45 30.07 18.15
CA GLN A 829 -14.96 30.94 17.09
C GLN A 829 -14.91 30.25 15.71
N ASN A 830 -15.38 30.94 14.67
CA ASN A 830 -15.18 30.49 13.29
C ASN A 830 -13.74 30.81 12.85
N HIS A 831 -13.04 29.84 12.28
CA HIS A 831 -11.62 29.94 11.90
C HIS A 831 -11.42 29.46 10.46
N VAL A 832 -11.04 30.37 9.56
CA VAL A 832 -11.04 30.13 8.10
C VAL A 832 -9.68 29.71 7.59
N VAL A 833 -9.58 28.50 7.05
CA VAL A 833 -8.38 27.93 6.45
C VAL A 833 -8.11 28.61 5.10
N LEU A 834 -9.04 28.50 4.15
CA LEU A 834 -8.93 29.10 2.81
C LEU A 834 -10.21 29.80 2.40
N ALA A 835 -10.11 30.92 1.66
CA ALA A 835 -11.26 31.60 1.08
C ALA A 835 -10.92 32.35 -0.22
N ALA A 836 -11.91 32.49 -1.10
CA ALA A 836 -11.80 33.31 -2.30
C ALA A 836 -12.82 34.46 -2.29
N PRO A 837 -12.41 35.72 -2.01
CA PRO A 837 -13.30 36.85 -1.82
C PRO A 837 -13.85 37.41 -3.13
N GLY A 838 -15.11 37.83 -3.11
CA GLY A 838 -15.71 38.76 -4.06
C GLY A 838 -15.72 40.18 -3.50
N THR A 839 -16.80 40.92 -3.75
CA THR A 839 -16.99 42.29 -3.25
C THR A 839 -17.57 42.32 -1.83
N ASN A 840 -18.47 41.39 -1.51
CA ASN A 840 -19.17 41.34 -0.22
C ASN A 840 -19.14 39.96 0.44
N ALA A 841 -19.09 38.90 -0.36
CA ALA A 841 -19.08 37.50 0.09
C ALA A 841 -17.80 36.80 -0.37
N SER A 842 -17.47 35.66 0.23
CA SER A 842 -16.50 34.72 -0.32
C SER A 842 -17.18 33.68 -1.21
N ALA A 843 -16.64 33.46 -2.41
CA ALA A 843 -17.14 32.50 -3.40
C ALA A 843 -17.03 31.06 -2.88
N PHE A 844 -15.97 30.77 -2.14
CA PHE A 844 -15.86 29.62 -1.22
C PHE A 844 -15.20 30.06 0.09
N THR A 845 -15.44 29.29 1.16
CA THR A 845 -14.61 29.28 2.38
C THR A 845 -14.49 27.84 2.89
N LEU A 846 -13.26 27.40 3.16
CA LEU A 846 -12.95 26.19 3.93
C LEU A 846 -12.61 26.64 5.35
N TYR A 847 -13.35 26.20 6.36
CA TYR A 847 -13.27 26.76 7.72
C TYR A 847 -13.84 25.82 8.79
N TYR A 848 -13.39 26.00 10.04
CA TYR A 848 -14.07 25.47 11.21
C TYR A 848 -15.19 26.44 11.64
N SER A 849 -16.35 25.90 12.04
CA SER A 849 -17.44 26.70 12.58
C SER A 849 -17.81 26.32 14.02
N ALA A 850 -17.61 27.26 14.96
CA ALA A 850 -17.99 27.08 16.37
C ALA A 850 -19.51 26.96 16.59
N SER A 851 -20.35 27.46 15.68
CA SER A 851 -21.81 27.31 15.78
C SER A 851 -22.30 25.90 15.43
N TYR A 852 -21.65 25.24 14.47
CA TYR A 852 -21.94 23.85 14.10
C TYR A 852 -21.05 22.85 14.84
N LYS A 853 -19.95 23.32 15.44
CA LYS A 853 -18.82 22.53 15.95
C LYS A 853 -18.34 21.53 14.90
N LYS A 854 -18.07 22.01 13.67
CA LYS A 854 -17.75 21.16 12.50
C LYS A 854 -16.77 21.86 11.57
N TRP A 855 -15.98 21.08 10.84
CA TRP A 855 -15.32 21.55 9.62
C TRP A 855 -16.38 21.76 8.54
N VAL A 856 -16.19 22.77 7.70
CA VAL A 856 -17.15 23.15 6.66
C VAL A 856 -16.42 23.64 5.43
N PHE A 857 -16.67 23.00 4.29
CA PHE A 857 -16.47 23.65 2.99
C PHE A 857 -17.79 24.30 2.61
N ASN A 858 -17.81 25.63 2.54
CA ASN A 858 -18.99 26.37 2.09
C ASN A 858 -18.72 27.19 0.84
N ARG A 859 -19.82 27.51 0.17
CA ARG A 859 -19.90 28.51 -0.88
C ARG A 859 -21.06 29.44 -0.61
N THR A 860 -20.92 30.72 -0.94
CA THR A 860 -22.08 31.62 -0.96
C THR A 860 -22.81 31.52 -2.29
N ALA A 861 -24.13 31.48 -2.24
CA ALA A 861 -24.99 31.31 -3.41
C ALA A 861 -24.81 32.41 -4.49
N ALA A 862 -24.37 33.59 -4.05
CA ALA A 862 -24.05 34.76 -4.86
C ALA A 862 -23.22 35.76 -4.04
N ASP A 863 -22.40 36.59 -4.71
CA ASP A 863 -21.86 37.81 -4.11
C ASP A 863 -23.00 38.80 -3.84
N VAL A 864 -23.44 38.85 -2.58
CA VAL A 864 -24.46 39.77 -2.06
C VAL A 864 -24.04 40.28 -0.69
N LYS A 865 -24.42 41.51 -0.34
CA LYS A 865 -24.04 42.12 0.94
C LYS A 865 -24.88 41.61 2.10
N ASP A 866 -26.19 41.60 1.92
CA ASP A 866 -27.18 41.27 2.95
C ASP A 866 -27.87 39.95 2.58
N GLY A 867 -28.26 39.16 3.59
CA GLY A 867 -28.96 37.88 3.37
C GLY A 867 -28.12 36.81 2.66
N GLN A 868 -26.81 36.77 2.90
CA GLN A 868 -25.91 35.78 2.30
C GLN A 868 -26.39 34.34 2.57
N THR A 869 -26.76 33.64 1.50
CA THR A 869 -27.10 32.21 1.58
C THR A 869 -25.85 31.37 1.45
N TYR A 870 -25.49 30.68 2.53
CA TYR A 870 -24.36 29.76 2.58
C TYR A 870 -24.81 28.35 2.25
N LEU A 871 -24.12 27.74 1.30
CA LEU A 871 -24.31 26.38 0.82
C LEU A 871 -23.12 25.59 1.38
N ARG A 872 -23.38 24.57 2.20
CA ARG A 872 -22.38 23.94 3.07
C ARG A 872 -22.32 22.44 2.83
N SER A 873 -21.11 21.92 2.60
CA SER A 873 -20.74 20.57 2.99
C SER A 873 -20.08 20.67 4.35
N LEU A 874 -20.68 20.05 5.37
CA LEU A 874 -20.15 20.02 6.74
C LEU A 874 -19.50 18.65 6.97
N SER A 875 -18.55 18.56 7.89
CA SER A 875 -18.03 17.27 8.36
C SER A 875 -19.15 16.43 8.95
N ASP A 876 -19.08 15.11 8.81
CA ASP A 876 -20.07 14.21 9.39
C ASP A 876 -19.90 14.09 10.91
N THR A 877 -18.65 14.11 11.38
CA THR A 877 -18.22 14.17 12.79
C THR A 877 -18.76 15.39 13.56
N GLY A 878 -18.76 15.31 14.89
CA GLY A 878 -18.99 16.46 15.77
C GLY A 878 -17.79 17.41 15.85
N GLU A 879 -17.57 17.98 17.03
CA GLU A 879 -16.46 18.91 17.29
C GLU A 879 -15.12 18.25 16.96
N PRO A 880 -14.36 18.78 15.98
CA PRO A 880 -13.08 18.21 15.61
C PRO A 880 -12.08 18.43 16.75
N PRO A 881 -11.09 17.54 16.90
CA PRO A 881 -10.00 17.75 17.84
C PRO A 881 -9.23 19.02 17.49
N VAL A 882 -8.81 19.76 18.52
CA VAL A 882 -7.81 20.84 18.37
C VAL A 882 -6.43 20.31 18.70
N LYS A 883 -5.40 20.97 18.17
CA LYS A 883 -3.97 20.67 18.35
C LYS A 883 -3.53 19.34 17.73
N VAL A 884 -4.15 18.97 16.62
CA VAL A 884 -3.76 17.85 15.76
C VAL A 884 -3.80 18.31 14.31
N TRP A 885 -3.06 17.63 13.43
CA TRP A 885 -3.10 17.87 11.99
C TRP A 885 -4.34 17.23 11.37
N THR A 886 -5.18 18.04 10.72
CA THR A 886 -6.31 17.60 9.89
C THR A 886 -6.08 18.05 8.45
N HIS A 887 -6.09 17.13 7.50
CA HIS A 887 -6.17 17.46 6.09
C HIS A 887 -7.61 17.86 5.72
N LEU A 888 -7.75 18.90 4.92
CA LEU A 888 -9.02 19.44 4.50
C LEU A 888 -8.96 19.75 3.01
N ALA A 889 -9.85 19.16 2.22
CA ALA A 889 -10.02 19.53 0.82
C ALA A 889 -11.46 19.97 0.52
N GLY A 890 -11.58 20.93 -0.38
CA GLY A 890 -12.84 21.42 -0.92
C GLY A 890 -12.87 21.15 -2.42
N VAL A 891 -13.53 20.06 -2.83
CA VAL A 891 -13.85 19.85 -4.23
C VAL A 891 -15.13 20.60 -4.53
N PHE A 892 -15.05 21.51 -5.48
CA PHE A 892 -16.22 22.08 -6.11
C PHE A 892 -16.21 21.62 -7.57
N ASP A 893 -17.26 20.90 -7.98
CA ASP A 893 -17.30 20.28 -9.29
C ASP A 893 -18.54 20.72 -10.07
N THR A 894 -18.31 21.31 -11.25
CA THR A 894 -19.35 21.66 -12.23
C THR A 894 -19.58 20.56 -13.26
N GLN A 895 -19.05 19.36 -13.02
CA GLN A 895 -19.05 18.21 -13.94
C GLN A 895 -18.42 18.53 -15.32
N GLY A 896 -17.59 19.57 -15.39
CA GLY A 896 -17.13 20.16 -16.66
C GLY A 896 -18.23 20.77 -17.55
N ASP A 897 -19.44 21.00 -17.04
CA ASP A 897 -20.65 21.35 -17.82
C ASP A 897 -21.39 22.66 -17.38
N THR A 898 -22.64 22.85 -17.83
CA THR A 898 -23.48 24.07 -17.69
C THR A 898 -24.28 24.05 -16.41
N ASP A 899 -24.58 22.84 -15.98
CA ASP A 899 -25.79 22.48 -15.31
C ASP A 899 -25.59 22.68 -13.83
N LYS A 900 -25.74 23.93 -13.41
CA LYS A 900 -25.67 24.28 -12.00
C LYS A 900 -26.62 23.53 -11.06
N THR A 901 -27.50 22.67 -11.60
CA THR A 901 -28.34 21.74 -10.85
C THR A 901 -27.66 20.40 -10.53
N ASN A 902 -26.53 20.08 -11.17
CA ASN A 902 -25.59 19.02 -10.79
C ASN A 902 -24.37 19.57 -10.05
N ASP A 903 -24.00 20.86 -10.20
CA ASP A 903 -22.89 21.51 -9.45
C ASP A 903 -22.87 21.08 -7.97
N THR A 904 -21.77 20.46 -7.55
CA THR A 904 -21.59 19.97 -6.18
C THR A 904 -20.48 20.70 -5.45
N ILE A 905 -20.60 20.79 -4.12
CA ILE A 905 -19.43 20.86 -3.26
C ILE A 905 -19.33 19.61 -2.41
N GLN A 906 -18.11 19.19 -2.15
CA GLN A 906 -17.82 18.19 -1.13
C GLN A 906 -16.63 18.67 -0.32
N LEU A 907 -16.84 18.72 1.00
CA LEU A 907 -15.75 18.75 1.96
C LEU A 907 -15.16 17.34 2.02
N PHE A 908 -13.84 17.27 2.05
CA PHE A 908 -13.09 16.09 2.44
C PHE A 908 -12.31 16.43 3.72
N VAL A 909 -12.26 15.49 4.65
CA VAL A 909 -11.48 15.58 5.89
C VAL A 909 -10.61 14.33 5.91
N ASN A 910 -9.29 14.49 5.94
CA ASN A 910 -8.32 13.39 5.88
C ASN A 910 -8.55 12.43 4.70
N GLY A 911 -8.59 12.97 3.48
CA GLY A 911 -8.88 12.24 2.24
C GLY A 911 -10.34 11.80 2.10
N ARG A 912 -11.06 11.66 3.21
CA ARG A 912 -12.39 11.07 3.25
C ARG A 912 -13.50 12.08 2.89
N PRO A 913 -14.40 11.74 1.94
CA PRO A 913 -15.59 12.54 1.64
C PRO A 913 -16.50 12.70 2.86
N GLN A 914 -16.89 13.95 3.15
CA GLN A 914 -17.84 14.31 4.21
C GLN A 914 -19.23 14.46 3.63
N GLY A 915 -20.10 13.52 3.97
CA GLY A 915 -21.38 13.32 3.30
C GLY A 915 -21.23 13.04 1.80
N LYS A 916 -22.37 12.99 1.12
CA LYS A 916 -22.41 12.92 -0.36
C LYS A 916 -22.12 14.30 -0.94
N PRO A 917 -21.62 14.40 -2.19
CA PRO A 917 -21.48 15.67 -2.89
C PRO A 917 -22.76 16.50 -2.80
N VAL A 918 -22.66 17.66 -2.15
CA VAL A 918 -23.79 18.51 -1.82
C VAL A 918 -24.16 19.32 -3.05
N VAL A 919 -25.22 18.86 -3.73
CA VAL A 919 -25.82 19.56 -4.87
C VAL A 919 -26.28 20.95 -4.42
N LEU A 920 -25.65 21.99 -4.95
CA LEU A 920 -25.73 23.35 -4.41
C LEU A 920 -27.13 23.98 -4.55
N THR A 921 -27.85 23.65 -5.62
CA THR A 921 -29.26 24.05 -5.82
C THR A 921 -30.23 23.41 -4.83
N SER A 922 -29.87 22.27 -4.21
CA SER A 922 -30.72 21.61 -3.21
C SER A 922 -30.73 22.39 -1.88
N LEU A 923 -29.63 23.06 -1.54
CA LEU A 923 -29.54 23.96 -0.39
C LEU A 923 -30.12 25.34 -0.69
N SER A 924 -29.99 25.83 -1.92
CA SER A 924 -30.70 27.03 -2.36
C SER A 924 -30.86 27.13 -3.87
N THR A 925 -32.09 27.31 -4.34
CA THR A 925 -32.38 27.64 -5.73
C THR A 925 -31.81 29.00 -6.17
N ALA A 926 -31.44 29.86 -5.22
CA ALA A 926 -30.71 31.11 -5.48
C ALA A 926 -29.24 30.88 -5.90
N TYR A 927 -28.71 29.66 -5.71
CA TYR A 927 -27.36 29.31 -6.12
C TYR A 927 -27.09 29.67 -7.57
N THR A 928 -25.99 30.37 -7.80
CA THR A 928 -25.40 30.54 -9.11
C THR A 928 -23.89 30.40 -8.97
N PRO A 929 -23.23 29.47 -9.70
CA PRO A 929 -21.78 29.33 -9.68
C PRO A 929 -21.13 30.68 -10.00
N TRP A 930 -20.18 31.07 -9.15
CA TRP A 930 -19.55 32.38 -8.88
C TRP A 930 -18.07 32.66 -9.24
N VAL A 931 -17.68 33.72 -9.98
CA VAL A 931 -16.26 34.13 -10.10
C VAL A 931 -15.86 35.08 -8.96
N SER A 932 -14.93 34.67 -8.09
CA SER A 932 -14.28 35.53 -7.09
C SER A 932 -13.41 36.61 -7.75
N THR A 933 -13.39 37.81 -7.19
CA THR A 933 -12.70 38.98 -7.79
C THR A 933 -11.46 39.43 -7.03
N GLY A 934 -11.26 38.99 -5.79
CA GLY A 934 -10.05 39.24 -5.01
C GLY A 934 -9.14 38.02 -4.92
N GLY A 935 -7.87 38.24 -4.54
CA GLY A 935 -6.89 37.16 -4.35
C GLY A 935 -7.31 36.15 -3.29
N MET A 936 -6.81 34.91 -3.42
CA MET A 936 -7.09 33.85 -2.46
C MET A 936 -6.51 34.22 -1.09
N GLN A 937 -7.28 33.92 -0.04
CA GLN A 937 -6.96 34.23 1.35
C GLN A 937 -6.66 32.94 2.08
N PHE A 938 -5.58 32.96 2.85
CA PHE A 938 -5.20 31.92 3.80
C PHE A 938 -5.42 32.53 5.17
N GLY A 939 -6.26 31.93 6.00
CA GLY A 939 -6.47 32.42 7.35
C GLY A 939 -7.60 33.43 7.59
N ARG A 940 -8.47 33.77 6.61
CA ARG A 940 -9.63 34.68 6.83
C ARG A 940 -10.71 34.62 5.74
N SER A 941 -11.95 35.01 6.04
CA SER A 941 -13.08 35.15 5.08
C SER A 941 -13.49 36.61 4.84
N LEU A 942 -14.35 36.83 3.83
CA LEU A 942 -15.08 38.07 3.59
C LEU A 942 -16.60 37.85 3.76
N VAL A 943 -17.20 38.52 4.74
CA VAL A 943 -18.65 38.43 5.06
C VAL A 943 -19.25 39.84 5.15
N GLY A 944 -20.35 40.09 4.45
CA GLY A 944 -20.99 41.42 4.38
C GLY A 944 -20.08 42.57 3.89
N GLY A 945 -18.98 42.26 3.19
CA GLY A 945 -17.92 43.21 2.80
C GLY A 945 -16.90 43.52 3.89
N THR A 946 -16.86 42.74 4.98
CA THR A 946 -15.89 42.87 6.09
C THR A 946 -15.03 41.60 6.18
N TYR A 947 -13.71 41.77 6.32
CA TYR A 947 -12.81 40.64 6.56
C TYR A 947 -12.83 40.21 8.03
N GLY A 948 -12.85 38.90 8.28
CA GLY A 948 -12.96 38.35 9.64
C GLY A 948 -12.72 36.83 9.70
N GLU A 949 -13.19 36.21 10.79
CA GLU A 949 -13.11 34.75 11.02
C GLU A 949 -11.68 34.21 10.90
N HIS A 950 -10.71 34.94 11.47
CA HIS A 950 -9.29 34.66 11.29
C HIS A 950 -8.91 33.29 11.86
N PHE A 951 -8.03 32.57 11.17
CA PHE A 951 -7.55 31.27 11.62
C PHE A 951 -6.71 31.39 12.89
N ARG A 952 -6.67 30.29 13.65
CA ARG A 952 -5.91 30.15 14.90
C ARG A 952 -5.26 28.77 14.89
N GLY A 953 -3.98 28.75 14.56
CA GLY A 953 -3.26 27.51 14.37
C GLY A 953 -2.11 27.59 13.37
N ARG A 954 -1.87 26.49 12.66
CA ARG A 954 -0.95 26.41 11.52
C ARG A 954 -1.63 25.89 10.26
N LEU A 955 -1.16 26.33 9.09
CA LEU A 955 -1.53 25.79 7.78
C LEU A 955 -0.28 25.27 7.07
N ASP A 956 -0.44 24.20 6.32
CA ASP A 956 0.64 23.51 5.63
C ASP A 956 0.16 22.91 4.31
N GLU A 957 1.07 22.64 3.38
CA GLU A 957 0.85 21.90 2.13
C GLU A 957 -0.46 22.29 1.40
N VAL A 958 -0.63 23.60 1.14
CA VAL A 958 -1.82 24.09 0.42
C VAL A 958 -1.61 23.92 -1.06
N SER A 959 -2.53 23.26 -1.74
CA SER A 959 -2.55 23.15 -3.19
C SER A 959 -3.92 23.50 -3.77
N VAL A 960 -3.93 24.04 -4.99
CA VAL A 960 -5.14 24.30 -5.75
C VAL A 960 -5.01 23.76 -7.17
N TRP A 961 -6.07 23.10 -7.64
CA TRP A 961 -6.17 22.56 -8.98
C TRP A 961 -7.35 23.18 -9.70
N GLN A 962 -7.16 23.39 -10.99
CA GLN A 962 -8.18 23.97 -11.83
C GLN A 962 -9.04 22.92 -12.55
N ARG A 963 -9.37 21.88 -11.79
CA ARG A 963 -10.26 20.77 -12.10
C ARG A 963 -10.82 20.24 -10.78
N ALA A 964 -11.95 19.55 -10.83
CA ALA A 964 -12.31 18.67 -9.73
C ALA A 964 -11.30 17.52 -9.72
N LEU A 965 -10.73 17.24 -8.55
CA LEU A 965 -10.08 15.98 -8.25
C LEU A 965 -11.18 14.96 -7.93
N THR A 966 -10.98 13.68 -8.27
CA THR A 966 -11.85 12.61 -7.78
C THR A 966 -11.75 12.46 -6.26
N ALA A 967 -12.61 11.62 -5.66
CA ALA A 967 -12.46 11.29 -4.25
C ALA A 967 -11.10 10.63 -3.98
N ASP A 968 -10.62 9.85 -4.95
CA ASP A 968 -9.43 9.03 -4.90
C ASP A 968 -8.18 9.90 -5.08
N GLU A 969 -8.17 10.83 -6.05
CA GLU A 969 -7.12 11.85 -6.17
C GLU A 969 -7.02 12.77 -4.93
N VAL A 970 -8.13 13.04 -4.23
CA VAL A 970 -8.13 13.74 -2.93
C VAL A 970 -7.66 12.84 -1.79
N THR A 971 -7.88 11.54 -1.90
CA THR A 971 -7.44 10.51 -0.95
C THR A 971 -5.93 10.33 -1.06
N GLU A 972 -5.39 10.08 -2.25
CA GLU A 972 -3.96 10.10 -2.58
C GLU A 972 -3.28 11.38 -2.11
N GLN A 973 -3.87 12.56 -2.39
CA GLN A 973 -3.27 13.82 -1.96
C GLN A 973 -3.32 14.01 -0.43
N ALA A 974 -4.24 13.34 0.28
CA ALA A 974 -4.26 13.29 1.73
C ALA A 974 -3.28 12.28 2.34
N GLN A 975 -2.74 11.32 1.58
CA GLN A 975 -1.59 10.51 2.02
C GLN A 975 -0.33 11.37 2.18
N LEU A 976 -0.26 12.49 1.44
CA LEU A 976 0.87 13.42 1.39
C LEU A 976 2.18 12.67 1.09
N THR A 977 2.29 12.12 -0.12
CA THR A 977 3.45 11.30 -0.49
C THR A 977 4.62 12.14 -1.01
N GLU A 978 5.84 11.74 -0.66
CA GLU A 978 7.06 12.14 -1.37
C GLU A 978 7.67 10.90 -2.04
N ASN A 979 7.92 10.98 -3.35
CA ASN A 979 8.39 9.85 -4.16
C ASN A 979 7.54 8.56 -4.05
N GLY A 980 6.25 8.68 -3.69
CA GLY A 980 5.32 7.56 -3.50
C GLY A 980 5.27 7.01 -2.07
N VAL A 981 6.05 7.55 -1.14
CA VAL A 981 6.07 7.17 0.28
C VAL A 981 5.22 8.16 1.10
N PRO A 982 4.20 7.73 1.86
CA PRO A 982 3.37 8.63 2.67
C PRO A 982 4.18 9.34 3.75
N LEU A 983 4.10 10.67 3.84
CA LEU A 983 4.80 11.42 4.88
C LEU A 983 4.03 11.39 6.19
N HIS A 984 4.76 11.20 7.29
CA HIS A 984 4.26 11.18 8.66
C HIS A 984 5.05 12.12 9.56
N GLU A 985 4.53 12.40 10.74
CA GLU A 985 5.13 13.33 11.71
C GLU A 985 4.92 12.84 13.14
N LEU A 986 5.95 12.91 13.99
CA LEU A 986 5.96 12.41 15.36
C LEU A 986 5.27 13.40 16.30
N VAL A 987 4.01 13.14 16.64
CA VAL A 987 3.14 14.05 17.40
C VAL A 987 3.10 13.76 18.91
N ALA A 988 3.61 12.61 19.35
CA ALA A 988 3.90 12.33 20.76
C ALA A 988 4.92 11.19 20.93
N HIS A 989 5.85 11.33 21.88
CA HIS A 989 6.79 10.28 22.30
C HIS A 989 6.91 10.27 23.83
N TRP A 990 6.40 9.22 24.46
CA TRP A 990 6.61 8.95 25.88
C TRP A 990 7.63 7.84 26.08
N ASP A 991 8.70 8.16 26.80
CA ASP A 991 9.87 7.30 26.99
C ASP A 991 10.17 7.09 28.48
N ALA A 992 10.21 5.82 28.91
CA ALA A 992 10.54 5.44 30.28
C ALA A 992 12.03 5.60 30.61
N ALA A 993 12.94 5.39 29.65
CA ALA A 993 14.39 5.55 29.80
C ALA A 993 14.75 7.00 30.15
N ALA A 994 14.17 7.97 29.44
CA ALA A 994 14.34 9.39 29.75
C ALA A 994 13.68 9.82 31.08
N SER A 995 12.94 8.97 31.80
CA SER A 995 12.01 9.36 32.85
C SER A 995 12.44 9.00 34.28
N THR A 996 11.96 9.79 35.25
CA THR A 996 12.19 9.52 36.69
C THR A 996 11.00 9.97 37.53
N GLY A 997 10.74 9.27 38.64
CA GLY A 997 9.68 9.64 39.59
C GLY A 997 8.31 9.08 39.21
N THR A 998 7.29 9.95 39.12
CA THR A 998 5.87 9.57 38.96
C THR A 998 5.25 9.99 37.63
N GLU A 999 6.08 10.40 36.67
CA GLU A 999 5.63 10.83 35.34
C GLU A 999 6.62 10.31 34.27
N ILE A 1000 6.08 9.92 33.12
CA ILE A 1000 6.83 9.57 31.92
C ILE A 1000 6.89 10.84 31.06
N LYS A 1001 8.09 11.31 30.76
CA LYS A 1001 8.31 12.50 29.93
C LYS A 1001 7.71 12.30 28.56
N GLU A 1002 7.24 13.42 28.00
CA GLU A 1002 6.93 13.54 26.59
C GLU A 1002 8.10 14.30 25.94
N LEU A 1003 8.58 13.86 24.78
CA LEU A 1003 9.85 14.31 24.18
C LEU A 1003 9.71 15.16 22.92
N THR A 1004 8.51 15.29 22.33
CA THR A 1004 8.30 16.05 21.09
C THR A 1004 8.17 17.55 21.32
N SER A 1005 8.13 18.32 20.23
CA SER A 1005 7.80 19.75 20.26
C SER A 1005 6.28 20.02 20.23
N TYR A 1006 5.44 18.98 20.15
CA TYR A 1006 3.99 19.10 20.16
C TYR A 1006 3.46 19.35 21.59
N PRO A 1007 2.28 19.98 21.76
CA PRO A 1007 1.74 20.34 23.06
C PRO A 1007 1.10 19.15 23.81
N ALA A 1008 1.66 17.95 23.67
CA ALA A 1008 1.29 16.77 24.43
C ALA A 1008 1.77 16.89 25.89
N GLY A 1009 1.11 16.20 26.81
CA GLY A 1009 1.48 16.21 28.23
C GLY A 1009 2.24 14.95 28.64
N PRO A 1010 3.09 14.99 29.68
CA PRO A 1010 3.71 13.77 30.23
C PRO A 1010 2.64 12.81 30.76
N MET A 1011 2.87 11.50 30.64
CA MET A 1011 1.97 10.49 31.20
C MET A 1011 2.20 10.35 32.70
N LYS A 1012 1.15 10.51 33.50
CA LYS A 1012 1.21 10.35 34.96
C LYS A 1012 0.99 8.90 35.36
N LEU A 1013 1.83 8.37 36.25
CA LEU A 1013 1.68 7.02 36.79
C LEU A 1013 0.44 6.89 37.69
N SER A 1014 -0.11 5.69 37.78
CA SER A 1014 -1.13 5.34 38.78
C SER A 1014 -0.56 5.41 40.20
N ALA A 1015 -1.43 5.61 41.19
CA ALA A 1015 -1.01 5.70 42.60
C ALA A 1015 -0.47 4.38 43.19
N SER A 1016 -0.65 3.25 42.49
CA SER A 1016 -0.19 1.92 42.89
C SER A 1016 -0.14 0.98 41.67
N GLY A 1017 0.83 0.07 41.66
CA GLY A 1017 0.94 -0.97 40.62
C GLY A 1017 1.74 -0.56 39.37
N ALA A 1018 2.14 0.71 39.27
CA ALA A 1018 3.04 1.23 38.25
C ALA A 1018 4.32 1.78 38.90
N VAL A 1019 5.48 1.42 38.39
CA VAL A 1019 6.80 1.86 38.88
C VAL A 1019 7.75 2.04 37.69
N LEU A 1020 8.56 3.10 37.67
CA LEU A 1020 9.68 3.21 36.75
C LEU A 1020 10.88 2.42 37.30
N ASP A 1021 11.33 1.44 36.53
CA ASP A 1021 12.56 0.67 36.71
C ASP A 1021 13.65 1.27 35.82
N THR A 1022 14.51 2.09 36.42
CA THR A 1022 15.61 2.78 35.74
C THR A 1022 16.85 1.92 35.53
N GLU A 1023 16.83 0.63 35.89
CA GLU A 1023 17.91 -0.32 35.58
C GLU A 1023 17.59 -1.13 34.31
N ASN A 1024 16.32 -1.19 33.92
CA ASN A 1024 15.82 -1.87 32.72
C ASN A 1024 15.06 -0.91 31.77
N ASP A 1025 15.21 0.40 31.97
CA ASP A 1025 14.61 1.48 31.17
C ASP A 1025 13.09 1.33 30.93
N ALA A 1026 12.37 0.88 31.97
CA ALA A 1026 11.01 0.36 31.83
C ALA A 1026 10.00 0.91 32.84
N LEU A 1027 8.79 1.22 32.37
CA LEU A 1027 7.59 1.25 33.19
C LEU A 1027 7.14 -0.18 33.51
N VAL A 1028 7.33 -0.63 34.75
CA VAL A 1028 6.83 -1.92 35.24
C VAL A 1028 5.38 -1.79 35.71
N LEU A 1029 4.53 -2.74 35.29
CA LEU A 1029 3.09 -2.78 35.52
C LEU A 1029 2.68 -4.12 36.16
N ASP A 1030 1.92 -4.04 37.25
CA ASP A 1030 1.53 -5.19 38.07
C ASP A 1030 0.38 -6.03 37.50
N GLY A 1031 -0.29 -5.56 36.44
CA GLY A 1031 -1.50 -6.18 35.90
C GLY A 1031 -2.72 -6.16 36.82
N THR A 1032 -2.77 -5.30 37.85
CA THR A 1032 -3.94 -5.16 38.75
C THR A 1032 -4.39 -3.72 38.97
N ALA A 1033 -3.46 -2.77 39.05
CA ALA A 1033 -3.73 -1.34 39.26
C ALA A 1033 -2.76 -0.41 38.51
N GLY A 1034 -1.65 -0.94 37.98
CA GLY A 1034 -0.66 -0.20 37.22
C GLY A 1034 -1.20 0.37 35.91
N TYR A 1035 -0.89 1.65 35.65
CA TYR A 1035 -0.98 2.28 34.34
C TYR A 1035 -0.23 3.62 34.33
N ALA A 1036 -0.06 4.22 33.17
CA ALA A 1036 0.28 5.63 32.98
C ALA A 1036 -0.74 6.31 32.05
N SER A 1037 -0.96 7.62 32.18
CA SER A 1037 -1.93 8.33 31.33
C SER A 1037 -1.68 9.83 31.17
N ALA A 1038 -1.91 10.35 29.96
CA ALA A 1038 -1.89 11.78 29.62
C ALA A 1038 -3.23 12.24 29.04
N THR A 1039 -3.43 13.55 28.91
CA THR A 1039 -4.58 14.11 28.19
C THR A 1039 -4.43 13.86 26.69
N GLY A 1040 -5.44 13.30 26.04
CA GLY A 1040 -5.51 13.19 24.59
C GLY A 1040 -6.73 13.92 24.01
N PRO A 1041 -7.02 13.78 22.70
CA PRO A 1041 -6.22 13.03 21.71
C PRO A 1041 -4.94 13.76 21.31
N VAL A 1042 -3.99 13.03 20.71
CA VAL A 1042 -2.74 13.59 20.13
C VAL A 1042 -2.67 13.50 18.59
N ALA A 1043 -3.62 12.81 17.96
CA ALA A 1043 -3.77 12.74 16.51
C ALA A 1043 -5.26 12.88 16.13
N ASP A 1044 -5.53 13.30 14.89
CA ASP A 1044 -6.88 13.24 14.29
C ASP A 1044 -7.13 11.80 13.84
N GLU A 1045 -7.93 11.07 14.60
CA GLU A 1045 -8.20 9.66 14.33
C GLU A 1045 -9.25 9.45 13.22
N SER A 1046 -9.78 10.53 12.64
CA SER A 1046 -10.52 10.44 11.38
C SER A 1046 -9.61 10.37 10.17
N GLY A 1047 -8.32 10.69 10.34
CA GLY A 1047 -7.24 10.52 9.37
C GLY A 1047 -6.27 9.41 9.76
N SER A 1048 -5.25 9.26 8.92
CA SER A 1048 -4.25 8.21 9.11
C SER A 1048 -3.33 8.52 10.28
N PHE A 1049 -3.02 7.50 11.07
CA PHE A 1049 -2.10 7.60 12.20
C PHE A 1049 -1.40 6.27 12.47
N THR A 1050 -0.19 6.36 13.01
CA THR A 1050 0.56 5.21 13.52
C THR A 1050 0.74 5.36 15.03
N ALA A 1051 0.46 4.32 15.80
CA ALA A 1051 0.70 4.28 17.24
C ALA A 1051 1.45 3.01 17.61
N THR A 1052 2.57 3.15 18.33
CA THR A 1052 3.43 2.02 18.70
C THR A 1052 3.70 1.99 20.20
N ALA A 1053 4.01 0.80 20.71
CA ALA A 1053 4.55 0.62 22.04
C ALA A 1053 5.59 -0.51 22.04
N ARG A 1054 6.67 -0.33 22.80
CA ARG A 1054 7.64 -1.39 23.08
C ARG A 1054 7.31 -2.02 24.42
N VAL A 1055 6.94 -3.31 24.38
CA VAL A 1055 6.26 -4.00 25.48
C VAL A 1055 6.89 -5.36 25.77
N ARG A 1056 7.05 -5.68 27.05
CA ARG A 1056 7.44 -7.01 27.53
C ARG A 1056 6.34 -7.55 28.44
N LEU A 1057 5.69 -8.63 28.02
CA LEU A 1057 4.65 -9.29 28.82
C LEU A 1057 5.26 -10.09 29.98
N ASP A 1058 4.55 -10.22 31.10
CA ASP A 1058 4.95 -11.07 32.23
C ASP A 1058 4.17 -12.40 32.18
N SER A 1059 4.85 -13.48 31.77
CA SER A 1059 4.22 -14.79 31.53
C SER A 1059 3.57 -15.36 32.78
N ALA A 1060 4.22 -15.23 33.94
CA ALA A 1060 3.76 -15.79 35.20
C ALA A 1060 2.49 -15.09 35.72
N LYS A 1061 2.44 -13.75 35.62
CA LYS A 1061 1.25 -12.97 35.96
C LYS A 1061 0.12 -13.16 34.95
N LEU A 1062 0.44 -13.39 33.67
CA LEU A 1062 -0.54 -13.69 32.61
C LEU A 1062 -1.14 -15.09 32.75
N GLY A 1063 -0.33 -16.11 33.04
CA GLY A 1063 -0.79 -17.49 33.25
C GLY A 1063 -1.82 -17.58 34.36
N ALA A 1064 -1.63 -16.79 35.43
CA ALA A 1064 -2.57 -16.65 36.54
C ALA A 1064 -3.90 -15.92 36.20
N LYS A 1065 -4.06 -15.36 34.99
CA LYS A 1065 -5.32 -14.75 34.52
C LYS A 1065 -6.24 -15.82 33.92
N PRO A 1066 -7.57 -15.68 34.05
CA PRO A 1066 -8.51 -16.58 33.39
C PRO A 1066 -8.44 -16.44 31.86
N VAL A 1067 -8.80 -17.51 31.16
CA VAL A 1067 -9.09 -17.46 29.71
C VAL A 1067 -10.16 -16.40 29.42
N GLY A 1068 -10.00 -15.67 28.32
CA GLY A 1068 -10.79 -14.48 27.98
C GLY A 1068 -10.30 -13.18 28.62
N TYR A 1069 -9.17 -13.20 29.35
CA TYR A 1069 -8.54 -11.99 29.85
C TYR A 1069 -8.06 -11.10 28.69
N GLN A 1070 -8.12 -9.78 28.88
CA GLN A 1070 -7.57 -8.80 27.96
C GLN A 1070 -6.97 -7.63 28.74
N ALA A 1071 -5.82 -7.14 28.27
CA ALA A 1071 -5.11 -6.01 28.83
C ALA A 1071 -4.65 -5.06 27.72
N GLN A 1072 -4.70 -3.75 27.98
CA GLN A 1072 -4.29 -2.75 27.00
C GLN A 1072 -2.82 -2.39 27.20
N VAL A 1073 -2.06 -2.44 26.10
CA VAL A 1073 -0.68 -1.97 26.01
C VAL A 1073 -0.67 -0.44 25.97
N ALA A 1074 -1.23 0.13 24.91
CA ALA A 1074 -1.43 1.57 24.73
C ALA A 1074 -2.79 1.82 24.05
N GLY A 1075 -3.42 2.97 24.30
CA GLY A 1075 -4.72 3.27 23.71
C GLY A 1075 -5.29 4.61 24.11
N GLN A 1076 -6.11 5.16 23.23
CA GLN A 1076 -6.80 6.44 23.42
C GLN A 1076 -8.26 6.19 23.80
N GLN A 1077 -8.69 6.76 24.93
CA GLN A 1077 -10.04 6.55 25.44
C GLN A 1077 -11.10 7.32 24.61
N ALA A 1078 -12.23 6.66 24.34
CA ALA A 1078 -13.46 7.28 23.84
C ALA A 1078 -14.37 7.76 25.00
N SER A 1079 -15.49 8.38 24.69
CA SER A 1079 -16.32 9.08 25.70
C SER A 1079 -17.17 8.17 26.62
N ALA A 1080 -17.39 6.89 26.28
CA ALA A 1080 -18.32 6.00 27.00
C ALA A 1080 -17.67 4.80 27.71
N GLY A 1081 -16.35 4.82 27.96
CA GLY A 1081 -15.66 3.68 28.57
C GLY A 1081 -15.28 2.55 27.61
N GLU A 1082 -15.15 2.88 26.32
CA GLU A 1082 -14.44 2.10 25.30
C GLU A 1082 -13.14 2.82 24.92
N SER A 1083 -12.18 2.11 24.32
CA SER A 1083 -11.01 2.72 23.68
C SER A 1083 -11.30 3.02 22.20
N SER A 1084 -11.08 4.27 21.78
CA SER A 1084 -11.28 4.77 20.40
C SER A 1084 -10.34 4.07 19.41
N TRP A 1085 -9.09 3.92 19.85
CA TRP A 1085 -8.15 2.91 19.36
C TRP A 1085 -7.37 2.35 20.54
N ALA A 1086 -6.87 1.12 20.40
CA ALA A 1086 -6.04 0.49 21.41
C ALA A 1086 -5.25 -0.71 20.87
N LEU A 1087 -4.02 -0.84 21.34
CA LEU A 1087 -3.19 -2.04 21.29
C LEU A 1087 -3.44 -2.87 22.54
N TRP A 1088 -3.71 -4.16 22.36
CA TRP A 1088 -4.06 -5.10 23.42
C TRP A 1088 -3.18 -6.35 23.37
N VAL A 1089 -3.07 -7.01 24.51
CA VAL A 1089 -2.88 -8.46 24.58
C VAL A 1089 -4.18 -9.11 25.07
N VAL A 1090 -4.57 -10.22 24.47
CA VAL A 1090 -5.68 -11.07 24.90
C VAL A 1090 -5.18 -12.48 25.24
N LYS A 1091 -5.83 -13.17 26.19
CA LYS A 1091 -5.57 -14.58 26.56
C LYS A 1091 -6.71 -15.46 26.03
N PRO A 1092 -6.71 -15.89 24.75
CA PRO A 1092 -7.83 -16.64 24.17
C PRO A 1092 -7.94 -18.09 24.67
N ALA A 1093 -6.85 -18.68 25.15
CA ALA A 1093 -6.80 -20.01 25.78
C ALA A 1093 -5.77 -20.03 26.93
N ASP A 1094 -5.62 -21.15 27.65
CA ASP A 1094 -4.57 -21.25 28.66
C ASP A 1094 -3.18 -21.26 28.02
N ASP A 1095 -2.28 -20.46 28.58
CA ASP A 1095 -0.93 -20.15 28.11
C ASP A 1095 -0.78 -19.68 26.65
N VAL A 1096 -1.90 -19.35 25.98
CA VAL A 1096 -1.93 -18.66 24.69
C VAL A 1096 -2.23 -17.18 24.90
N TYR A 1097 -1.42 -16.33 24.29
CA TYR A 1097 -1.57 -14.88 24.28
C TYR A 1097 -1.59 -14.40 22.84
N GLN A 1098 -2.28 -13.30 22.55
CA GLN A 1098 -2.39 -12.77 21.19
C GLN A 1098 -2.38 -11.25 21.24
N TRP A 1099 -1.58 -10.60 20.39
CA TRP A 1099 -1.65 -9.16 20.21
C TRP A 1099 -2.96 -8.78 19.52
N LYS A 1100 -3.41 -7.54 19.65
CA LYS A 1100 -4.55 -7.04 18.87
C LYS A 1100 -4.56 -5.53 18.79
N PHE A 1101 -4.66 -4.98 17.58
CA PHE A 1101 -5.06 -3.58 17.39
C PHE A 1101 -6.57 -3.51 17.23
N THR A 1102 -7.21 -2.52 17.85
CA THR A 1102 -8.65 -2.29 17.73
C THR A 1102 -8.93 -0.82 17.48
N ARG A 1103 -10.00 -0.52 16.76
CA ARG A 1103 -10.68 0.78 16.74
C ARG A 1103 -12.14 0.58 17.08
N THR A 1104 -12.74 1.48 17.86
CA THR A 1104 -14.14 1.38 18.25
C THR A 1104 -14.84 2.72 18.11
N ALA A 1105 -15.79 2.78 17.18
CA ALA A 1105 -16.69 3.90 16.99
C ALA A 1105 -17.87 3.83 17.94
N LEU A 1106 -18.23 4.99 18.50
CA LEU A 1106 -19.38 5.13 19.36
C LEU A 1106 -20.48 5.97 18.71
N GLY A 1107 -21.72 5.51 18.87
CA GLY A 1107 -22.91 6.31 18.61
C GLY A 1107 -23.10 7.39 19.66
N ALA A 1108 -24.00 8.35 19.36
CA ALA A 1108 -24.35 9.43 20.29
C ALA A 1108 -25.02 8.94 21.60
N ASP A 1109 -25.46 7.67 21.66
CA ASP A 1109 -25.96 7.01 22.86
C ASP A 1109 -24.87 6.25 23.66
N GLY A 1110 -23.61 6.38 23.26
CA GLY A 1110 -22.45 5.75 23.89
C GLY A 1110 -22.26 4.27 23.57
N LYS A 1111 -23.07 3.68 22.68
CA LYS A 1111 -22.91 2.28 22.24
C LYS A 1111 -21.96 2.17 21.05
N ILE A 1112 -21.33 1.00 20.93
CA ILE A 1112 -20.53 0.65 19.76
C ILE A 1112 -21.41 0.66 18.49
N THR A 1113 -20.98 1.41 17.48
CA THR A 1113 -21.62 1.49 16.15
C THR A 1113 -20.82 0.78 15.07
N GLN A 1114 -19.49 0.75 15.21
CA GLN A 1114 -18.57 -0.11 14.47
C GLN A 1114 -17.40 -0.39 15.41
N SER A 1115 -17.00 -1.64 15.55
CA SER A 1115 -15.64 -1.97 15.97
C SER A 1115 -14.91 -2.49 14.74
N ALA A 1116 -13.62 -2.23 14.72
CA ALA A 1116 -12.69 -2.94 13.87
C ALA A 1116 -11.57 -3.52 14.72
N GLU A 1117 -11.08 -4.69 14.35
CA GLU A 1117 -9.93 -5.27 15.02
C GLU A 1117 -9.04 -6.09 14.09
N VAL A 1118 -7.75 -6.04 14.39
CA VAL A 1118 -6.67 -6.79 13.75
C VAL A 1118 -6.02 -7.60 14.86
N PRO A 1119 -6.48 -8.85 15.10
CA PRO A 1119 -5.75 -9.75 15.96
C PRO A 1119 -4.37 -10.04 15.36
N GLY A 1120 -3.37 -10.21 16.21
CA GLY A 1120 -2.08 -10.76 15.82
C GLY A 1120 -2.31 -12.14 15.22
N GLY A 1121 -1.64 -12.45 14.12
CA GLY A 1121 -1.65 -13.80 13.56
C GLY A 1121 -1.01 -14.82 14.50
N ASP A 1122 -0.05 -14.31 15.27
CA ASP A 1122 0.95 -15.08 15.97
C ASP A 1122 0.69 -15.06 17.49
N ILE A 1123 1.22 -16.05 18.21
CA ILE A 1123 1.18 -16.02 19.67
C ILE A 1123 2.05 -14.87 20.18
N ALA A 1124 1.49 -14.01 21.02
CA ALA A 1124 2.22 -12.89 21.61
C ALA A 1124 3.35 -13.42 22.52
N GLU A 1125 4.59 -13.16 22.11
CA GLU A 1125 5.77 -13.53 22.90
C GLU A 1125 5.71 -12.92 24.31
N VAL A 1126 6.18 -13.69 25.29
CA VAL A 1126 6.19 -13.33 26.71
C VAL A 1126 7.63 -13.31 27.26
N ASP A 1127 7.84 -12.51 28.30
CA ASP A 1127 9.12 -12.28 28.98
C ASP A 1127 10.26 -11.69 28.10
N THR A 1128 9.96 -11.34 26.84
CA THR A 1128 10.83 -10.63 25.89
C THR A 1128 10.23 -9.29 25.44
N TRP A 1129 11.06 -8.38 24.93
CA TRP A 1129 10.62 -7.09 24.38
C TRP A 1129 10.10 -7.25 22.95
N VAL A 1130 8.85 -6.85 22.74
CA VAL A 1130 8.16 -6.87 21.45
C VAL A 1130 7.76 -5.45 21.10
N GLN A 1131 8.06 -5.00 19.88
CA GLN A 1131 7.42 -3.80 19.34
C GLN A 1131 6.04 -4.17 18.81
N VAL A 1132 5.01 -3.40 19.19
CA VAL A 1132 3.65 -3.60 18.71
C VAL A 1132 3.14 -2.26 18.18
N THR A 1133 2.85 -2.20 16.88
CA THR A 1133 2.47 -0.97 16.17
C THR A 1133 1.11 -1.12 15.52
N GLY A 1134 0.14 -0.30 15.89
CA GLY A 1134 -1.13 -0.18 15.18
C GLY A 1134 -1.05 0.96 14.18
N VAL A 1135 -1.22 0.68 12.89
CA VAL A 1135 -1.46 1.71 11.87
C VAL A 1135 -2.93 1.73 11.56
N PHE A 1136 -3.51 2.91 11.50
CA PHE A 1136 -4.78 3.13 10.82
C PHE A 1136 -4.48 3.96 9.58
N ASP A 1137 -4.68 3.38 8.40
CA ASP A 1137 -4.64 4.13 7.15
C ASP A 1137 -6.07 4.48 6.72
N ALA A 1138 -6.42 5.76 6.89
CA ALA A 1138 -7.66 6.37 6.46
C ALA A 1138 -7.77 6.54 4.93
N GLN A 1139 -6.67 6.35 4.20
CA GLN A 1139 -6.57 6.41 2.74
C GLN A 1139 -6.40 5.03 2.09
N GLU A 1140 -6.09 3.97 2.85
CA GLU A 1140 -6.09 2.61 2.29
C GLU A 1140 -7.53 2.11 2.06
N ALA A 1141 -7.78 1.58 0.85
CA ALA A 1141 -9.04 0.99 0.44
C ALA A 1141 -9.18 -0.46 0.95
N TRP A 1142 -10.40 -0.85 1.33
CA TRP A 1142 -10.78 -2.20 1.72
C TRP A 1142 -12.22 -2.50 1.29
N GLU A 1143 -12.53 -3.76 1.06
CA GLU A 1143 -13.83 -4.19 0.55
C GLU A 1143 -14.81 -4.55 1.67
N TRP A 1144 -15.80 -3.69 1.94
CA TRP A 1144 -16.85 -3.98 2.91
C TRP A 1144 -18.04 -4.68 2.25
N THR A 1145 -18.45 -5.83 2.78
CA THR A 1145 -19.68 -6.51 2.35
C THR A 1145 -20.80 -6.28 3.37
N ASP A 1146 -21.98 -5.94 2.88
CA ASP A 1146 -23.19 -5.80 3.70
C ASP A 1146 -23.51 -7.12 4.45
N PRO A 1147 -23.64 -7.11 5.80
CA PRO A 1147 -24.06 -8.28 6.58
C PRO A 1147 -25.38 -8.93 6.12
N ASP A 1148 -26.28 -8.15 5.50
CA ASP A 1148 -27.54 -8.65 4.93
C ASP A 1148 -27.38 -9.17 3.48
N GLY A 1149 -26.15 -9.21 2.95
CA GLY A 1149 -25.74 -10.00 1.78
C GLY A 1149 -25.95 -9.37 0.40
N GLY A 1150 -26.15 -8.05 0.32
CA GLY A 1150 -26.60 -7.37 -0.90
C GLY A 1150 -25.53 -6.73 -1.80
N SER A 1151 -24.43 -6.22 -1.23
CA SER A 1151 -23.39 -5.51 -1.99
C SER A 1151 -22.05 -5.50 -1.25
N THR A 1152 -20.96 -5.65 -2.01
CA THR A 1152 -19.62 -5.27 -1.56
C THR A 1152 -19.28 -3.91 -2.15
N GLU A 1153 -18.69 -3.03 -1.35
CA GLU A 1153 -18.30 -1.67 -1.73
C GLU A 1153 -16.92 -1.35 -1.16
N SER A 1154 -16.03 -0.82 -2.00
CA SER A 1154 -14.73 -0.29 -1.60
C SER A 1154 -14.93 0.88 -0.65
N LYS A 1155 -14.29 0.83 0.51
CA LYS A 1155 -14.30 1.89 1.51
C LYS A 1155 -12.89 2.17 1.97
N TYR A 1156 -12.67 3.38 2.46
CA TYR A 1156 -11.38 3.81 2.98
C TYR A 1156 -11.33 3.70 4.51
N GLY A 1157 -10.14 3.49 5.07
CA GLY A 1157 -9.96 3.31 6.50
C GLY A 1157 -9.75 1.86 6.88
N LYS A 1158 -8.50 1.41 6.90
CA LYS A 1158 -8.12 0.05 7.27
C LYS A 1158 -7.16 0.08 8.46
N LEU A 1159 -7.35 -0.83 9.40
CA LEU A 1159 -6.41 -1.07 10.48
C LEU A 1159 -5.37 -2.09 10.01
N HIS A 1160 -4.14 -1.88 10.46
CA HIS A 1160 -3.02 -2.80 10.36
C HIS A 1160 -2.39 -2.92 11.74
N LEU A 1161 -1.84 -4.08 12.05
CA LEU A 1161 -1.11 -4.32 13.28
C LEU A 1161 0.23 -4.90 12.86
N TYR A 1162 1.33 -4.31 13.30
CA TYR A 1162 2.66 -4.82 13.07
C TYR A 1162 3.21 -5.32 14.41
N VAL A 1163 3.82 -6.50 14.39
CA VAL A 1163 4.55 -7.09 15.51
C VAL A 1163 6.01 -7.20 15.05
N GLY A 1164 6.90 -6.45 15.70
CA GLY A 1164 8.17 -6.08 15.09
C GLY A 1164 7.93 -5.26 13.81
N GLU A 1165 8.45 -5.74 12.68
CA GLU A 1165 8.27 -5.16 11.34
C GLU A 1165 7.14 -5.85 10.54
N PHE A 1166 6.56 -6.93 11.07
CA PHE A 1166 5.64 -7.78 10.33
C PHE A 1166 4.19 -7.40 10.57
N ASP A 1167 3.54 -6.89 9.53
CA ASP A 1167 2.09 -6.70 9.49
C ASP A 1167 1.36 -8.02 9.78
N GLN A 1168 0.15 -7.93 10.36
CA GLN A 1168 -0.54 -9.04 11.01
C GLN A 1168 -1.95 -9.23 10.44
N PRO A 1169 -2.39 -10.49 10.24
CA PRO A 1169 -3.75 -10.90 9.87
C PRO A 1169 -4.90 -9.90 10.05
N THR A 1170 -5.16 -9.09 9.01
CA THR A 1170 -6.33 -8.20 8.94
C THR A 1170 -7.58 -9.00 8.57
N GLU A 1171 -8.08 -9.78 9.53
CA GLU A 1171 -9.37 -10.48 9.40
C GLU A 1171 -10.51 -9.52 8.99
N GLY A 1172 -11.66 -10.04 8.57
CA GLY A 1172 -12.72 -9.26 7.90
C GLY A 1172 -13.29 -8.06 8.68
N ASP A 1173 -12.95 -7.95 9.96
CA ASP A 1173 -13.28 -6.83 10.84
C ASP A 1173 -12.17 -5.75 10.90
N ALA A 1174 -11.08 -5.82 10.14
CA ALA A 1174 -10.02 -4.80 10.13
C ALA A 1174 -10.43 -3.47 9.47
N GLY A 1175 -11.53 -3.47 8.72
CA GLY A 1175 -12.05 -2.30 8.03
C GLY A 1175 -12.82 -1.36 8.95
N PHE A 1176 -12.40 -0.10 9.00
CA PHE A 1176 -12.95 0.92 9.91
C PHE A 1176 -13.30 2.22 9.20
N THR A 1177 -14.59 2.32 8.88
CA THR A 1177 -15.17 3.44 8.13
C THR A 1177 -15.98 4.40 8.98
N ALA A 1178 -16.20 4.07 10.25
CA ALA A 1178 -16.97 4.91 11.13
C ALA A 1178 -16.17 6.18 11.49
N PRO A 1179 -16.77 7.37 11.36
CA PRO A 1179 -16.11 8.63 11.70
C PRO A 1179 -16.00 8.75 13.22
N GLN A 1180 -14.85 8.35 13.77
CA GLN A 1180 -14.60 8.21 15.21
C GLN A 1180 -13.37 9.01 15.64
N GLN A 1181 -13.47 9.63 16.81
CA GLN A 1181 -12.42 10.42 17.45
C GLN A 1181 -12.40 10.15 18.95
N GLY A 1182 -11.20 9.93 19.52
CA GLY A 1182 -10.98 9.83 20.95
C GLY A 1182 -11.14 11.17 21.65
N ALA A 1183 -11.71 11.12 22.86
CA ALA A 1183 -12.10 12.30 23.63
C ALA A 1183 -11.67 12.26 25.11
N GLY A 1184 -11.04 11.16 25.55
CA GLY A 1184 -10.55 10.97 26.92
C GLY A 1184 -9.03 10.98 27.02
N ALA A 1185 -8.49 10.25 28.00
CA ALA A 1185 -7.05 10.13 28.19
C ALA A 1185 -6.41 9.18 27.16
N ILE A 1186 -5.17 9.46 26.76
CA ILE A 1186 -4.27 8.44 26.22
C ILE A 1186 -3.66 7.67 27.39
N THR A 1187 -3.58 6.36 27.26
CA THR A 1187 -3.34 5.43 28.39
C THR A 1187 -2.41 4.31 28.00
N ALA A 1188 -1.40 4.07 28.84
CA ALA A 1188 -0.48 2.95 28.74
C ALA A 1188 -0.75 1.99 29.93
N GLY A 1189 -0.95 0.71 29.66
CA GLY A 1189 -1.14 -0.31 30.71
C GLY A 1189 -2.54 -0.44 31.32
N ARG A 1190 -3.57 0.31 30.87
CA ARG A 1190 -4.98 0.13 31.30
C ARG A 1190 -5.96 0.49 30.20
N GLY A 1191 -6.77 -0.49 29.79
CA GLY A 1191 -7.83 -0.29 28.80
C GLY A 1191 -9.21 0.06 29.37
N SER A 1192 -10.04 0.57 28.47
CA SER A 1192 -11.48 0.79 28.66
C SER A 1192 -12.26 -0.08 27.68
N LYS A 1193 -13.11 -0.98 28.18
CA LYS A 1193 -13.98 -1.82 27.33
C LYS A 1193 -15.22 -2.30 28.08
N GLY A 1194 -16.32 -2.48 27.35
CA GLY A 1194 -17.63 -2.85 27.90
C GLY A 1194 -18.19 -1.83 28.90
N GLY A 1195 -17.87 -0.55 28.73
CA GLY A 1195 -18.19 0.51 29.71
C GLY A 1195 -17.44 0.41 31.05
N SER A 1196 -16.37 -0.38 31.12
CA SER A 1196 -15.56 -0.60 32.32
C SER A 1196 -14.09 -0.23 32.08
N THR A 1197 -13.39 0.21 33.14
CA THR A 1197 -11.94 0.45 33.10
C THR A 1197 -11.25 -0.45 34.11
N GLY A 1198 -10.16 -1.11 33.69
CA GLY A 1198 -9.50 -2.13 34.52
C GLY A 1198 -8.76 -3.23 33.76
N HIS A 1199 -8.63 -3.12 32.42
CA HIS A 1199 -7.86 -4.04 31.59
C HIS A 1199 -6.35 -3.78 31.73
N HIS A 1200 -5.81 -4.09 32.91
CA HIS A 1200 -4.45 -3.76 33.33
C HIS A 1200 -3.41 -4.70 32.72
N LEU A 1201 -2.30 -4.15 32.21
CA LEU A 1201 -1.21 -4.93 31.64
C LEU A 1201 -0.31 -5.53 32.73
N PRO A 1202 -0.19 -6.87 32.85
CA PRO A 1202 0.94 -7.51 33.51
C PRO A 1202 2.17 -7.49 32.58
N GLY A 1203 3.16 -6.66 32.89
CA GLY A 1203 4.35 -6.54 32.04
C GLY A 1203 5.19 -5.30 32.29
N SER A 1204 5.95 -4.90 31.28
CA SER A 1204 6.77 -3.70 31.22
C SER A 1204 6.54 -2.95 29.91
N LEU A 1205 6.66 -1.62 29.91
CA LEU A 1205 6.66 -0.77 28.71
C LEU A 1205 7.91 0.11 28.73
N GLU A 1206 8.67 0.12 27.64
CA GLU A 1206 9.83 1.00 27.49
C GLU A 1206 9.40 2.36 26.94
N GLU A 1207 8.55 2.36 25.90
CA GLU A 1207 8.06 3.58 25.27
C GLU A 1207 6.68 3.42 24.61
N VAL A 1208 6.04 4.57 24.34
CA VAL A 1208 4.83 4.71 23.52
C VAL A 1208 5.02 5.91 22.59
N ARG A 1209 4.88 5.72 21.27
CA ARG A 1209 4.98 6.79 20.26
C ARG A 1209 3.73 6.86 19.39
N VAL A 1210 3.38 8.06 18.93
CA VAL A 1210 2.25 8.31 18.02
C VAL A 1210 2.68 9.29 16.93
N TRP A 1211 2.39 8.93 15.68
CA TRP A 1211 2.57 9.75 14.51
C TRP A 1211 1.23 10.09 13.86
N THR A 1212 1.14 11.25 13.23
CA THR A 1212 0.12 11.52 12.21
C THR A 1212 0.63 11.06 10.84
N GLY A 1213 -0.23 10.47 10.01
CA GLY A 1213 0.16 9.72 8.82
C GLY A 1213 0.16 8.21 9.08
N ALA A 1214 -0.15 7.42 8.06
CA ALA A 1214 0.04 5.98 8.08
C ALA A 1214 1.45 5.68 7.60
N MET A 1215 2.23 5.02 8.46
CA MET A 1215 3.51 4.47 8.06
C MET A 1215 3.29 3.21 7.23
N SER A 1216 3.99 3.09 6.11
CA SER A 1216 4.17 1.81 5.44
C SER A 1216 4.94 0.83 6.32
N ALA A 1217 4.89 -0.47 6.00
CA ALA A 1217 5.76 -1.49 6.60
C ALA A 1217 7.24 -1.03 6.63
N ASP A 1218 7.68 -0.45 5.51
CA ASP A 1218 9.03 0.06 5.34
C ASP A 1218 9.35 1.19 6.35
N GLN A 1219 8.43 2.12 6.58
CA GLN A 1219 8.64 3.22 7.53
C GLN A 1219 8.54 2.78 9.00
N ILE A 1220 7.87 1.66 9.28
CA ILE A 1220 7.89 1.02 10.60
C ILE A 1220 9.27 0.39 10.85
N GLY A 1221 9.91 -0.17 9.81
CA GLY A 1221 11.30 -0.63 9.87
C GLY A 1221 12.27 0.44 10.38
N SER A 1222 12.29 1.63 9.77
CA SER A 1222 13.12 2.76 10.24
C SER A 1222 12.62 3.42 11.50
N GLN A 1223 11.45 4.02 11.41
CA GLN A 1223 11.12 5.19 12.20
C GLN A 1223 10.47 4.75 13.50
N VAL A 1224 9.86 3.57 13.49
CA VAL A 1224 9.54 2.82 14.70
C VAL A 1224 10.77 2.06 15.19
N LEU A 1225 11.19 0.96 14.54
CA LEU A 1225 12.15 0.02 15.12
C LEU A 1225 13.58 0.55 15.16
N GLY A 1226 14.04 1.20 14.08
CA GLY A 1226 15.37 1.80 13.98
C GLY A 1226 15.62 3.02 14.88
N ALA A 1227 14.59 3.53 15.55
CA ALA A 1227 14.66 4.63 16.53
C ALA A 1227 14.55 4.18 18.00
N SER A 1228 14.02 2.98 18.28
CA SER A 1228 14.00 2.39 19.64
C SER A 1228 15.37 1.82 20.08
N THR A 1229 16.41 1.98 19.27
CA THR A 1229 17.77 1.49 19.57
C THR A 1229 18.82 2.59 19.34
N LEU A 1230 18.58 3.73 19.98
CA LEU A 1230 19.54 4.84 20.14
C LEU A 1230 20.11 4.84 21.57
#